data_AF-A0A8C4VV36-F1
#
_entry.id   AF-A0A8C4VV36-F1
#
_cell.length_a   1.000
_cell.length_b   1.000
_cell.length_c   1.000
_cell.angle_alpha   90.00
_cell.angle_beta   90.00
_cell.angle_gamma   90.00
#
_symmetry.space_group_name_H-M   'P 1'
#
loop_
_entity.id
_entity.type
_entity.pdbx_description
1 polymer ?
#
loop_
_entity_poly.entity_id
_entity_poly.type
_entity_poly.pdbx_seq_one_letter_code
_entity_poly.pdbx_strand_id
1 'polypeptide(L)'
;ALFLLFLLLPDFSCSCPSRCLCFRTTVRCMHLMLENIPEVPPQTNIFFYNTIPCAFSFCASYLHFNNLETLEPETFMKGKGDFLAHNTLDFSSCGPLEEFPSWVMDDGRLNLLQDGTLMIQNTKESDKGVYQCMAKNIAGEVKTQEVVLRYFGTPSKPSFVIQPQNTEVLVGQSVTLECGVSGHPPPHVIWTLGTGSPLLSDSRFAITGSGGLYIQNVTFLDQGQYNCNASNSEGSIQATANIIVQDTPRFLVIPIDQTVTEGQSVDFSCTAEGHPAPVITWTRAGGPLPNDRRHSILSTGTLRVTRVALHDQGQYECHAISAIGVRSLPVQLWVMPRVIPVFLHPPHDVVAETGQDVEITCAVQGDPRPTITWAKEGIQITESGKFHVSQDGTLSIRDLGVADQGRYECIARNTFGFTSSTMQLTITATDVGRSGDTFVATSIQEAISSVDHAINSTRIELFSKRPKTPNDLLALFRYPRDLYTIETARAGEIFERTLQLIQDHVQQGLIVDMNGTGYRYNDLVSPHYLNVIANLSGCSTHRRTPNCSDICFHKQYRTHDGSCNNLQHPMWGASLTAFQRLLKPAYQNGFNLPRGFSLAEDSRELPLPLPRLVSTAMIGTETITSDDQFTHMLMQWGQFLDHDMDQTVAAISMSRFSDGAPCSEVCTNDPPCFSVMIPENDPRVRNGRCMFFVRSSPVCGSGMTSLLMNSVYPREQINHLTSYIDASNVYGSTEQESQELRDLSSQRGLLKQGQVVPSSGKHLLPFAVGPPTECMRDENESPVLCFLAGDHRANEQLGLTAMHTLWFREHNRLAAELQTLNPHWDGDTLYHEARKIVGAQMQHITYAHWFPKILGEAGMKVLGEYKGYDPNVNAGILNAFATAAFRFGHTLINPVLYRLNETFQPIRQGHVPLHKAFFSPFRITQEGGIDPLLRGLFGVPGKMRVPSELLNMELTEKLFSMAHSVSLDLAAINIQRGRDHGIPPYNDFRVFCNLTSAQEFENLRNEIKNLEIREKLRSLYGTTKNIDLFPALMVEDLVPGTRVGPTLMCLLATQFQRLRDGDRFWYENPGVFTPAQVTQIRQTSLARIICDNSDHVQQLQRDVFRVASYPQGLVNCEEIPAVDLRMWQDCCEGGRSAAVVPIVLVPALSLLCWVTLDKSLPLSMPRFPHL
;
A
#
# COMPACT_ATOMS: atom_id res chain seq x y z
N ALA A 1 -6.35 61.91 -29.90
CA ALA A 1 -5.67 62.44 -28.69
C ALA A 1 -5.38 61.24 -27.80
N LEU A 2 -4.11 60.85 -27.59
CA LEU A 2 -3.10 61.50 -26.75
C LEU A 2 -3.46 61.45 -25.25
N PHE A 3 -2.60 61.00 -24.33
CA PHE A 3 -1.25 60.36 -24.39
C PHE A 3 -1.16 59.42 -23.16
N LEU A 4 -0.50 58.26 -23.12
CA LEU A 4 0.85 57.85 -23.53
C LEU A 4 1.97 58.43 -22.63
N LEU A 5 2.52 57.58 -21.74
CA LEU A 5 3.90 57.49 -21.18
C LEU A 5 3.88 56.94 -19.74
N PHE A 6 4.66 55.94 -19.30
CA PHE A 6 5.47 54.86 -19.93
C PHE A 6 5.59 53.74 -18.85
N LEU A 7 5.40 52.44 -19.13
CA LEU A 7 6.42 51.42 -19.48
C LEU A 7 7.59 51.31 -18.46
N LEU A 8 8.02 50.13 -17.98
CA LEU A 8 7.85 48.71 -18.40
C LEU A 8 7.51 47.85 -17.15
N LEU A 9 6.71 46.76 -17.10
CA LEU A 9 6.28 45.66 -18.01
C LEU A 9 7.39 44.67 -18.44
N PRO A 10 7.09 43.41 -18.84
CA PRO A 10 5.79 42.69 -18.85
C PRO A 10 5.78 41.26 -18.21
N ASP A 11 4.58 40.81 -17.79
CA ASP A 11 3.81 39.60 -18.21
C ASP A 11 4.54 38.25 -18.51
N PHE A 12 3.99 37.06 -18.23
CA PHE A 12 2.72 36.53 -18.77
C PHE A 12 2.04 35.40 -17.93
N SER A 13 0.97 34.81 -18.48
CA SER A 13 -0.11 34.10 -17.79
C SER A 13 -0.23 32.57 -18.00
N CYS A 14 -0.91 31.91 -17.05
CA CYS A 14 -1.79 30.75 -17.22
C CYS A 14 -1.31 29.47 -17.95
N SER A 15 -0.89 28.46 -17.17
CA SER A 15 -1.34 27.05 -17.35
C SER A 15 -1.13 26.26 -16.05
N CYS A 16 -1.73 25.06 -15.93
CA CYS A 16 -1.25 24.06 -14.97
C CYS A 16 0.19 23.65 -15.32
N PRO A 17 0.97 23.21 -14.31
CA PRO A 17 1.55 21.87 -14.48
C PRO A 17 1.60 21.03 -13.19
N SER A 18 1.24 19.76 -13.32
CA SER A 18 1.87 18.69 -12.56
C SER A 18 3.27 18.40 -13.14
N ARG A 19 4.19 17.86 -12.30
CA ARG A 19 5.61 17.48 -12.53
C ARG A 19 6.65 18.46 -11.99
N CYS A 20 7.46 17.96 -11.04
CA CYS A 20 8.85 18.39 -10.85
C CYS A 20 9.78 17.30 -11.43
N LEU A 21 10.76 17.70 -12.25
CA LEU A 21 11.66 16.77 -12.92
C LEU A 21 13.02 17.46 -13.10
N CYS A 22 14.05 17.02 -12.37
CA CYS A 22 15.40 17.59 -12.45
C CYS A 22 16.28 16.74 -13.37
N PHE A 23 16.86 17.36 -14.39
CA PHE A 23 17.82 16.74 -15.32
C PHE A 23 19.17 17.48 -15.26
N ARG A 24 20.27 16.72 -15.41
CA ARG A 24 21.56 17.23 -15.92
C ARG A 24 22.18 16.20 -16.85
N THR A 25 22.85 16.68 -17.89
CA THR A 25 23.38 15.88 -19.00
C THR A 25 24.91 15.87 -19.05
N THR A 26 25.46 14.86 -19.74
CA THR A 26 26.88 14.51 -19.81
C THR A 26 27.62 15.18 -20.98
N VAL A 27 28.93 15.46 -20.84
CA VAL A 27 29.82 15.85 -21.96
C VAL A 27 31.24 15.27 -21.81
N ARG A 28 31.60 14.36 -22.74
CA ARG A 28 32.95 14.04 -23.30
C ARG A 28 34.07 13.31 -22.51
N CYS A 29 34.44 12.15 -23.10
CA CYS A 29 35.74 11.84 -23.75
C CYS A 29 36.78 10.91 -23.07
N MET A 30 37.23 9.93 -23.88
CA MET A 30 38.61 9.40 -24.01
C MET A 30 39.20 8.55 -22.85
N HIS A 31 40.04 7.52 -23.07
CA HIS A 31 40.46 6.76 -24.27
C HIS A 31 41.21 5.47 -23.82
N LEU A 32 41.42 4.48 -24.73
CA LEU A 32 42.40 3.36 -24.61
C LEU A 32 42.09 2.29 -23.51
N MET A 33 42.53 1.01 -23.56
CA MET A 33 43.24 0.22 -24.59
C MET A 33 43.18 -1.32 -24.34
N LEU A 34 43.33 -2.13 -25.41
CA LEU A 34 43.86 -3.53 -25.46
C LEU A 34 43.08 -4.65 -24.69
N GLU A 35 43.09 -5.95 -25.03
CA GLU A 35 43.67 -6.73 -26.16
C GLU A 35 43.04 -8.15 -26.31
N ASN A 36 43.12 -8.72 -27.53
CA ASN A 36 43.22 -10.16 -27.94
C ASN A 36 42.17 -11.22 -27.43
N ILE A 37 41.44 -12.04 -28.24
CA ILE A 37 41.77 -12.96 -29.39
C ILE A 37 42.43 -14.27 -28.90
N PRO A 38 42.16 -15.53 -29.42
CA PRO A 38 41.39 -16.02 -30.61
C PRO A 38 40.18 -16.97 -30.31
N GLU A 39 39.21 -17.24 -31.22
CA GLU A 39 39.08 -18.30 -32.30
C GLU A 39 38.99 -19.78 -31.80
N VAL A 40 38.56 -20.84 -32.53
CA VAL A 40 38.46 -21.21 -33.97
C VAL A 40 37.28 -22.21 -34.24
N PRO A 41 36.60 -22.22 -35.42
CA PRO A 41 35.58 -23.20 -35.81
C PRO A 41 36.02 -24.30 -36.83
N PRO A 42 35.25 -25.38 -37.04
CA PRO A 42 35.52 -26.38 -38.08
C PRO A 42 34.90 -26.04 -39.46
N GLN A 43 35.76 -25.51 -40.34
CA GLN A 43 35.96 -25.79 -41.79
C GLN A 43 34.83 -26.46 -42.63
N THR A 44 34.61 -26.12 -43.90
CA THR A 44 35.54 -25.76 -45.01
C THR A 44 34.84 -24.79 -46.03
N ASN A 45 35.35 -24.32 -47.19
CA ASN A 45 36.58 -24.55 -47.97
C ASN A 45 36.89 -23.40 -48.99
N ILE A 46 38.05 -23.50 -49.69
CA ILE A 46 38.42 -23.06 -51.08
C ILE A 46 37.68 -21.83 -51.68
N PHE A 47 38.26 -20.63 -51.83
CA PHE A 47 39.37 -20.14 -52.72
C PHE A 47 38.99 -19.99 -54.24
N PHE A 48 39.43 -18.99 -55.05
CA PHE A 48 40.47 -17.92 -54.93
C PHE A 48 40.24 -16.75 -55.96
N TYR A 49 40.87 -15.57 -55.74
CA TYR A 49 41.38 -14.53 -56.69
C TYR A 49 40.53 -13.34 -57.27
N ASN A 50 41.05 -12.11 -56.97
CA ASN A 50 41.28 -10.89 -57.80
C ASN A 50 40.20 -9.87 -58.31
N THR A 51 40.36 -8.62 -57.83
CA THR A 51 40.39 -7.29 -58.53
C THR A 51 39.16 -6.65 -59.26
N ILE A 52 38.73 -5.44 -58.78
CA ILE A 52 38.63 -4.09 -59.46
C ILE A 52 37.77 -3.95 -60.77
N PRO A 53 37.05 -2.82 -61.14
CA PRO A 53 37.03 -1.41 -60.65
C PRO A 53 35.63 -0.69 -60.47
N CYS A 54 35.70 0.60 -60.08
CA CYS A 54 34.93 1.84 -60.44
C CYS A 54 33.87 1.85 -61.59
N ALA A 55 32.95 2.84 -61.77
CA ALA A 55 32.39 3.98 -60.97
C ALA A 55 31.28 4.75 -61.79
N PHE A 56 30.99 6.04 -61.46
CA PHE A 56 30.09 7.04 -62.11
C PHE A 56 28.58 7.03 -61.73
N SER A 57 27.83 8.15 -61.64
CA SER A 57 28.07 9.61 -61.83
C SER A 57 27.03 10.49 -61.07
N PHE A 58 27.32 11.75 -60.72
CA PHE A 58 26.61 12.99 -61.18
C PHE A 58 27.01 14.33 -60.45
N CYS A 59 26.69 15.46 -61.10
CA CYS A 59 26.92 16.92 -60.85
C CYS A 59 26.93 17.46 -59.38
N ALA A 60 27.67 18.52 -58.97
CA ALA A 60 27.96 19.89 -59.53
C ALA A 60 26.82 20.93 -59.27
N SER A 61 27.00 22.20 -58.87
CA SER A 61 28.22 23.05 -58.63
C SER A 61 27.91 24.37 -57.82
N TYR A 62 28.93 25.23 -57.60
CA TYR A 62 29.00 26.54 -56.88
C TYR A 62 29.38 26.47 -55.37
N LEU A 63 30.29 27.29 -54.81
CA LEU A 63 30.91 28.59 -55.20
C LEU A 63 32.47 28.59 -55.23
N HIS A 64 33.08 29.68 -55.76
CA HIS A 64 34.54 29.93 -55.92
C HIS A 64 35.31 30.22 -54.60
N PHE A 65 36.65 30.11 -54.49
CA PHE A 65 37.70 30.88 -55.23
C PHE A 65 39.16 30.35 -55.08
N ASN A 66 39.97 30.48 -56.15
CA ASN A 66 41.47 30.60 -56.23
C ASN A 66 42.41 29.51 -55.65
N ASN A 67 43.62 29.24 -56.20
CA ASN A 67 44.22 29.47 -57.55
C ASN A 67 45.54 28.64 -57.71
N LEU A 68 46.24 28.74 -58.86
CA LEU A 68 47.57 28.17 -59.24
C LEU A 68 47.53 26.69 -59.71
N GLU A 69 47.82 26.31 -60.96
CA GLU A 69 49.07 26.34 -61.79
C GLU A 69 49.91 25.04 -61.67
N THR A 70 50.46 24.36 -62.71
CA THR A 70 50.29 24.36 -64.21
C THR A 70 51.01 23.12 -64.82
N LEU A 71 50.88 22.91 -66.15
CA LEU A 71 51.73 22.10 -67.10
C LEU A 71 51.28 20.68 -67.54
N GLU A 72 50.94 20.59 -68.84
CA GLU A 72 51.11 19.43 -69.77
C GLU A 72 52.51 19.56 -70.47
N PRO A 73 52.89 18.93 -71.63
CA PRO A 73 52.27 17.91 -72.52
C PRO A 73 53.28 16.76 -72.89
N GLU A 74 53.24 15.96 -73.99
CA GLU A 74 52.51 16.00 -75.28
C GLU A 74 52.26 14.61 -75.95
N THR A 75 51.97 14.60 -77.26
CA THR A 75 51.30 13.56 -78.09
C THR A 75 52.18 12.51 -78.79
N PHE A 76 51.53 11.62 -79.58
CA PHE A 76 51.73 11.34 -81.04
C PHE A 76 50.58 10.40 -81.55
N MET A 77 50.23 10.12 -82.82
CA MET A 77 50.15 10.82 -84.15
C MET A 77 49.43 9.81 -85.17
N LYS A 78 48.95 10.03 -86.43
CA LYS A 78 48.93 11.15 -87.43
C LYS A 78 47.94 10.98 -88.66
N GLY A 79 46.60 11.11 -88.51
CA GLY A 79 45.67 11.41 -89.65
C GLY A 79 45.29 10.27 -90.64
N LYS A 80 44.55 10.50 -91.76
CA LYS A 80 43.92 11.75 -92.29
C LYS A 80 42.90 11.52 -93.46
N GLY A 81 41.78 12.28 -93.51
CA GLY A 81 40.93 12.64 -94.70
C GLY A 81 39.93 11.60 -95.28
N ASP A 82 38.92 11.93 -96.13
CA ASP A 82 38.26 13.22 -96.47
C ASP A 82 36.92 13.06 -97.31
N PHE A 83 35.92 13.95 -97.09
CA PHE A 83 34.82 14.49 -97.97
C PHE A 83 33.69 13.67 -98.72
N LEU A 84 32.44 13.81 -98.22
CA LEU A 84 31.13 14.27 -98.81
C LEU A 84 30.43 13.74 -100.13
N ALA A 85 29.18 13.24 -99.93
CA ALA A 85 27.85 13.72 -100.47
C ALA A 85 27.11 13.22 -101.77
N HIS A 86 25.80 12.92 -101.58
CA HIS A 86 24.57 13.07 -102.42
C HIS A 86 24.17 12.21 -103.68
N ASN A 87 22.98 11.56 -103.54
CA ASN A 87 21.75 11.56 -104.40
C ASN A 87 21.45 10.64 -105.64
N THR A 88 20.32 9.90 -105.51
CA THR A 88 19.15 9.66 -106.42
C THR A 88 19.15 8.79 -107.71
N LEU A 89 18.21 7.80 -107.73
CA LEU A 89 17.24 7.40 -108.80
C LEU A 89 17.79 6.77 -110.14
N ASP A 90 17.06 5.96 -110.95
CA ASP A 90 15.66 5.47 -110.91
C ASP A 90 15.41 4.11 -111.68
N PHE A 91 14.14 3.64 -111.71
CA PHE A 91 13.49 2.54 -112.50
C PHE A 91 14.27 1.83 -113.64
N SER A 92 14.19 0.50 -113.82
CA SER A 92 13.15 -0.23 -114.62
C SER A 92 13.62 -1.68 -114.97
N SER A 93 12.91 -2.53 -115.74
CA SER A 93 11.60 -3.20 -115.50
C SER A 93 11.35 -4.37 -116.50
N CYS A 94 10.77 -5.52 -116.07
CA CYS A 94 10.48 -6.75 -116.88
C CYS A 94 11.74 -7.47 -117.44
N GLY A 95 11.74 -8.72 -117.93
CA GLY A 95 10.77 -9.83 -117.98
C GLY A 95 11.38 -11.02 -118.80
N PRO A 96 11.05 -12.31 -118.57
CA PRO A 96 11.90 -13.41 -119.08
C PRO A 96 11.59 -13.99 -120.49
N LEU A 97 12.68 -14.40 -121.16
CA LEU A 97 12.88 -15.65 -121.93
C LEU A 97 12.27 -15.91 -123.34
N GLU A 98 13.18 -16.00 -124.32
CA GLU A 98 13.31 -16.94 -125.46
C GLU A 98 14.76 -16.73 -126.00
N GLU A 99 15.50 -17.62 -126.70
CA GLU A 99 15.34 -18.98 -127.24
C GLU A 99 16.66 -19.76 -126.98
N PHE A 100 16.72 -21.10 -127.16
CA PHE A 100 18.01 -21.80 -127.31
C PHE A 100 18.40 -21.88 -128.81
N PRO A 101 19.70 -21.85 -129.18
CA PRO A 101 20.17 -22.37 -130.46
C PRO A 101 20.22 -23.92 -130.43
N SER A 102 19.05 -24.55 -130.25
CA SER A 102 18.83 -25.98 -129.91
C SER A 102 19.25 -26.41 -128.49
N TRP A 103 18.58 -27.41 -127.91
CA TRP A 103 17.32 -27.25 -127.13
C TRP A 103 17.13 -28.47 -126.20
N VAL A 104 16.76 -28.26 -124.92
CA VAL A 104 16.18 -29.26 -123.96
C VAL A 104 17.11 -30.38 -123.44
N MET A 105 17.17 -30.78 -122.15
CA MET A 105 16.82 -30.15 -120.83
C MET A 105 17.48 -30.93 -119.66
N ASP A 106 17.93 -30.21 -118.62
CA ASP A 106 17.78 -30.46 -117.16
C ASP A 106 18.55 -29.34 -116.40
N ASP A 107 18.07 -28.57 -115.41
CA ASP A 107 16.76 -28.50 -114.72
C ASP A 107 15.90 -27.28 -115.12
N GLY A 108 16.34 -26.49 -116.11
CA GLY A 108 15.61 -25.35 -116.68
C GLY A 108 15.70 -24.01 -115.95
N ARG A 109 16.47 -23.88 -114.86
CA ARG A 109 16.47 -22.64 -114.04
C ARG A 109 17.46 -21.56 -114.45
N LEU A 110 18.60 -21.89 -115.05
CA LEU A 110 19.57 -20.93 -115.59
C LEU A 110 19.34 -20.74 -117.09
N ASN A 111 19.20 -19.49 -117.52
CA ASN A 111 18.76 -19.14 -118.87
C ASN A 111 19.47 -17.88 -119.38
N LEU A 112 20.10 -17.95 -120.55
CA LEU A 112 20.74 -16.81 -121.21
C LEU A 112 19.76 -16.19 -122.22
N LEU A 113 19.54 -14.88 -122.14
CA LEU A 113 18.67 -14.13 -123.05
C LEU A 113 19.41 -13.70 -124.33
N GLN A 114 18.66 -13.35 -125.38
CA GLN A 114 19.20 -12.96 -126.70
C GLN A 114 20.08 -11.68 -126.69
N ASP A 115 19.96 -10.84 -125.67
CA ASP A 115 20.79 -9.64 -125.46
C ASP A 115 22.15 -9.96 -124.77
N GLY A 116 22.34 -11.20 -124.31
CA GLY A 116 23.51 -11.65 -123.53
C GLY A 116 23.29 -11.66 -122.00
N THR A 117 22.10 -11.31 -121.50
CA THR A 117 21.79 -11.29 -120.07
C THR A 117 21.57 -12.71 -119.52
N LEU A 118 22.28 -13.09 -118.45
CA LEU A 118 22.04 -14.35 -117.72
C LEU A 118 20.97 -14.15 -116.64
N MET A 119 19.88 -14.92 -116.72
CA MET A 119 18.82 -14.98 -115.72
C MET A 119 18.86 -16.32 -114.97
N ILE A 120 18.58 -16.27 -113.66
CA ILE A 120 18.43 -17.45 -112.80
C ILE A 120 17.07 -17.37 -112.12
N GLN A 121 16.18 -18.32 -112.40
CA GLN A 121 14.82 -18.37 -111.85
C GLN A 121 14.74 -19.34 -110.66
N ASN A 122 13.97 -18.96 -109.64
CA ASN A 122 13.92 -19.68 -108.36
C ASN A 122 15.32 -20.01 -107.85
N THR A 123 16.08 -18.96 -107.54
CA THR A 123 17.44 -19.05 -107.00
C THR A 123 17.45 -19.89 -105.72
N LYS A 124 18.28 -20.92 -105.72
CA LYS A 124 18.57 -21.81 -104.60
C LYS A 124 19.96 -21.48 -104.07
N GLU A 125 20.29 -21.98 -102.88
CA GLU A 125 21.64 -21.84 -102.32
C GLU A 125 22.74 -22.42 -103.24
N SER A 126 22.41 -23.44 -104.05
CA SER A 126 23.28 -24.02 -105.08
C SER A 126 23.77 -23.05 -106.14
N ASP A 127 23.03 -21.95 -106.38
CA ASP A 127 23.31 -21.01 -107.47
C ASP A 127 24.23 -19.86 -107.00
N LYS A 128 24.66 -19.90 -105.73
CA LYS A 128 25.71 -19.05 -105.17
C LYS A 128 27.04 -19.34 -105.86
N GLY A 129 27.42 -18.49 -106.81
CA GLY A 129 28.63 -18.64 -107.61
C GLY A 129 29.25 -17.33 -108.04
N VAL A 130 30.34 -17.45 -108.81
CA VAL A 130 31.04 -16.36 -109.49
C VAL A 130 30.81 -16.51 -110.98
N TYR A 131 30.33 -15.45 -111.63
CA TYR A 131 29.92 -15.43 -113.03
C TYR A 131 30.75 -14.41 -113.82
N GLN A 132 31.14 -14.75 -115.05
CA GLN A 132 31.90 -13.89 -115.95
C GLN A 132 31.34 -14.03 -117.37
N CYS A 133 31.10 -12.93 -118.05
CA CYS A 133 30.67 -12.93 -119.46
C CYS A 133 31.89 -12.92 -120.39
N MET A 134 31.78 -13.60 -121.53
CA MET A 134 32.81 -13.65 -122.57
C MET A 134 32.20 -13.36 -123.94
N ALA A 135 32.74 -12.38 -124.65
CA ALA A 135 32.44 -12.11 -126.04
C ALA A 135 33.60 -12.58 -126.93
N LYS A 136 33.29 -13.31 -128.02
CA LYS A 136 34.29 -13.89 -128.92
C LYS A 136 33.85 -13.79 -130.37
N ASN A 137 34.79 -13.46 -131.26
CA ASN A 137 34.61 -13.54 -132.70
C ASN A 137 35.88 -14.13 -133.36
N ILE A 138 35.92 -14.16 -134.69
CA ILE A 138 37.03 -14.75 -135.46
C ILE A 138 38.38 -14.02 -135.32
N ALA A 139 38.41 -12.81 -134.74
CA ALA A 139 39.61 -12.00 -134.55
C ALA A 139 40.10 -11.92 -133.08
N GLY A 140 39.31 -12.40 -132.10
CA GLY A 140 39.72 -12.42 -130.69
C GLY A 140 38.58 -12.74 -129.71
N GLU A 141 38.93 -12.85 -128.43
CA GLU A 141 37.98 -12.94 -127.31
C GLU A 141 38.29 -11.90 -126.23
N VAL A 142 37.26 -11.45 -125.52
CA VAL A 142 37.36 -10.55 -124.36
C VAL A 142 36.39 -11.02 -123.28
N LYS A 143 36.77 -10.84 -122.00
CA LYS A 143 36.00 -11.25 -120.83
C LYS A 143 35.71 -10.05 -119.94
N THR A 144 34.57 -10.06 -119.25
CA THR A 144 34.21 -9.04 -118.27
C THR A 144 34.97 -9.25 -116.96
N GLN A 145 34.76 -8.35 -115.98
CA GLN A 145 35.03 -8.69 -114.59
C GLN A 145 34.06 -9.79 -114.09
N GLU A 146 34.42 -10.39 -112.96
CA GLU A 146 33.66 -11.42 -112.25
C GLU A 146 32.58 -10.80 -111.34
N VAL A 147 31.42 -11.45 -111.26
CA VAL A 147 30.23 -11.01 -110.51
C VAL A 147 29.77 -12.13 -109.56
N VAL A 148 29.51 -11.83 -108.29
CA VAL A 148 29.26 -12.84 -107.24
C VAL A 148 27.81 -12.82 -106.76
N LEU A 149 27.12 -13.97 -106.84
CA LEU A 149 25.73 -14.13 -106.36
C LEU A 149 25.68 -14.63 -104.89
N ARG A 150 24.66 -14.20 -104.13
CA ARG A 150 24.42 -14.57 -102.73
C ARG A 150 22.92 -14.86 -102.50
N TYR A 151 22.60 -15.70 -101.52
CA TYR A 151 21.24 -16.17 -101.21
C TYR A 151 20.95 -16.09 -99.70
N PHE A 152 19.69 -15.84 -99.30
CA PHE A 152 19.33 -15.45 -97.92
C PHE A 152 18.02 -16.06 -97.33
N GLY A 153 17.32 -16.95 -98.03
CA GLY A 153 16.16 -17.70 -97.48
C GLY A 153 14.78 -17.03 -97.60
N THR A 154 13.75 -17.64 -96.98
CA THR A 154 12.33 -17.27 -97.11
C THR A 154 11.79 -16.42 -95.95
N PRO A 155 10.85 -15.48 -96.20
CA PRO A 155 10.17 -14.73 -95.14
C PRO A 155 9.35 -15.61 -94.18
N SER A 156 9.23 -15.16 -92.94
CA SER A 156 8.45 -15.79 -91.87
C SER A 156 8.05 -14.80 -90.77
N LYS A 157 6.80 -14.89 -90.31
CA LYS A 157 6.27 -14.07 -89.20
C LYS A 157 6.91 -14.40 -87.86
N PRO A 158 6.83 -13.50 -86.86
CA PRO A 158 7.48 -13.72 -85.58
C PRO A 158 6.86 -14.91 -84.84
N SER A 159 7.69 -15.66 -84.12
CA SER A 159 7.26 -16.70 -83.19
C SER A 159 8.07 -16.66 -81.89
N PHE A 160 7.45 -16.99 -80.75
CA PHE A 160 8.15 -17.10 -79.48
C PHE A 160 8.93 -18.41 -79.42
N VAL A 161 10.24 -18.30 -79.18
CA VAL A 161 11.14 -19.39 -78.78
C VAL A 161 11.14 -19.53 -77.26
N ILE A 162 11.08 -18.40 -76.55
CA ILE A 162 10.96 -18.33 -75.08
C ILE A 162 9.94 -17.24 -74.75
N GLN A 163 8.95 -17.55 -73.89
CA GLN A 163 8.01 -16.56 -73.36
C GLN A 163 8.40 -16.17 -71.92
N PRO A 164 8.14 -14.92 -71.51
CA PRO A 164 8.46 -14.46 -70.16
C PRO A 164 7.56 -15.12 -69.11
N GLN A 165 8.06 -15.23 -67.89
CA GLN A 165 7.37 -15.85 -66.76
C GLN A 165 7.27 -14.87 -65.58
N ASN A 166 6.23 -15.03 -64.75
CA ASN A 166 6.07 -14.25 -63.54
C ASN A 166 7.31 -14.42 -62.64
N THR A 167 7.89 -13.32 -62.18
CA THR A 167 9.16 -13.31 -61.46
C THR A 167 9.04 -12.52 -60.17
N GLU A 168 9.45 -13.11 -59.06
CA GLU A 168 9.60 -12.43 -57.78
C GLU A 168 11.03 -11.92 -57.63
N VAL A 169 11.21 -10.68 -57.15
CA VAL A 169 12.53 -10.02 -57.07
C VAL A 169 12.64 -9.14 -55.84
N LEU A 170 13.82 -9.11 -55.22
CA LEU A 170 14.09 -8.23 -54.08
C LEU A 170 14.39 -6.80 -54.53
N VAL A 171 13.94 -5.81 -53.74
CA VAL A 171 14.29 -4.39 -53.95
C VAL A 171 15.81 -4.22 -54.09
N GLY A 172 16.23 -3.48 -55.12
CA GLY A 172 17.63 -3.18 -55.43
C GLY A 172 18.36 -4.24 -56.24
N GLN A 173 17.79 -5.44 -56.44
CA GLN A 173 18.36 -6.42 -57.37
C GLN A 173 18.02 -6.07 -58.83
N SER A 174 18.70 -6.74 -59.77
CA SER A 174 18.35 -6.70 -61.19
C SER A 174 17.62 -7.96 -61.61
N VAL A 175 16.77 -7.88 -62.63
CA VAL A 175 16.00 -9.01 -63.16
C VAL A 175 15.98 -8.98 -64.70
N THR A 176 15.95 -10.16 -65.32
CA THR A 176 15.73 -10.31 -66.77
C THR A 176 14.42 -11.05 -67.00
N LEU A 177 13.47 -10.43 -67.70
CA LEU A 177 12.32 -11.14 -68.27
C LEU A 177 12.69 -11.64 -69.67
N GLU A 178 12.91 -12.94 -69.82
CA GLU A 178 13.26 -13.55 -71.11
C GLU A 178 12.12 -13.47 -72.13
N CYS A 179 12.42 -13.04 -73.36
CA CYS A 179 11.46 -13.04 -74.47
C CYS A 179 12.18 -13.33 -75.79
N GLY A 180 12.56 -14.60 -75.96
CA GLY A 180 13.25 -15.10 -77.15
C GLY A 180 12.29 -15.20 -78.34
N VAL A 181 12.62 -14.54 -79.46
CA VAL A 181 11.79 -14.54 -80.67
C VAL A 181 12.57 -14.85 -81.95
N SER A 182 11.89 -15.43 -82.94
CA SER A 182 12.45 -15.78 -84.26
C SER A 182 11.51 -15.35 -85.39
N GLY A 183 12.08 -15.03 -86.56
CA GLY A 183 11.35 -14.63 -87.77
C GLY A 183 12.29 -14.01 -88.81
N HIS A 184 11.84 -13.92 -90.07
CA HIS A 184 12.61 -13.33 -91.18
C HIS A 184 11.73 -12.38 -92.01
N PRO A 185 12.08 -11.08 -92.16
CA PRO A 185 13.22 -10.37 -91.55
C PRO A 185 13.21 -10.43 -90.01
N PRO A 186 14.37 -10.27 -89.34
CA PRO A 186 14.45 -10.37 -87.88
C PRO A 186 13.44 -9.47 -87.16
N PRO A 187 12.64 -9.99 -86.21
CA PRO A 187 11.60 -9.22 -85.55
C PRO A 187 12.18 -8.20 -84.57
N HIS A 188 11.63 -6.99 -84.60
CA HIS A 188 11.90 -5.96 -83.58
C HIS A 188 11.06 -6.25 -82.33
N VAL A 189 11.69 -6.20 -81.15
CA VAL A 189 11.02 -6.41 -79.85
C VAL A 189 10.81 -5.08 -79.13
N ILE A 190 9.65 -4.92 -78.51
CA ILE A 190 9.26 -3.76 -77.72
C ILE A 190 8.61 -4.26 -76.42
N TRP A 191 9.01 -3.70 -75.29
CA TRP A 191 8.41 -3.98 -73.99
C TRP A 191 7.50 -2.83 -73.53
N THR A 192 6.48 -3.15 -72.74
CA THR A 192 5.54 -2.18 -72.13
C THR A 192 5.20 -2.61 -70.71
N LEU A 193 4.92 -1.65 -69.83
CA LEU A 193 4.42 -1.88 -68.46
C LEU A 193 2.94 -1.47 -68.38
N GLY A 194 2.08 -2.41 -68.00
CA GLY A 194 0.62 -2.24 -67.99
C GLY A 194 0.08 -1.91 -69.39
N THR A 195 -0.69 -0.83 -69.50
CA THR A 195 -1.13 -0.23 -70.78
C THR A 195 -0.30 1.00 -71.15
N GLY A 196 0.91 1.13 -70.60
CA GLY A 196 1.79 2.29 -70.78
C GLY A 196 2.48 2.35 -72.15
N SER A 197 3.26 3.42 -72.33
CA SER A 197 4.12 3.60 -73.50
C SER A 197 5.23 2.53 -73.57
N PRO A 198 5.84 2.30 -74.74
CA PRO A 198 7.07 1.51 -74.88
C PRO A 198 8.14 1.89 -73.86
N LEU A 199 8.69 0.89 -73.19
CA LEU A 199 9.89 1.03 -72.37
C LEU A 199 11.08 1.24 -73.31
N LEU A 200 11.70 2.42 -73.20
CA LEU A 200 12.90 2.77 -73.95
C LEU A 200 14.13 2.23 -73.21
N SER A 201 15.11 1.71 -73.96
CA SER A 201 16.40 1.33 -73.36
C SER A 201 17.12 2.58 -72.84
N ASP A 202 17.46 2.58 -71.55
CA ASP A 202 18.15 3.66 -70.84
C ASP A 202 19.25 3.10 -69.92
N SER A 203 19.56 3.77 -68.81
CA SER A 203 20.56 3.30 -67.83
C SER A 203 20.01 2.30 -66.78
N ARG A 204 18.71 1.99 -66.80
CA ARG A 204 18.09 0.93 -65.97
C ARG A 204 17.44 -0.17 -66.81
N PHE A 205 16.80 0.19 -67.91
CA PHE A 205 16.13 -0.74 -68.81
C PHE A 205 17.02 -1.06 -70.02
N ALA A 206 17.22 -2.33 -70.33
CA ALA A 206 17.93 -2.74 -71.54
C ALA A 206 17.26 -3.96 -72.19
N ILE A 207 16.95 -3.86 -73.49
CA ILE A 207 16.52 -5.03 -74.26
C ILE A 207 17.76 -5.84 -74.66
N THR A 208 17.79 -7.12 -74.32
CA THR A 208 18.90 -8.03 -74.60
C THR A 208 18.94 -8.43 -76.07
N GLY A 209 20.08 -8.95 -76.53
CA GLY A 209 20.21 -9.49 -77.90
C GLY A 209 19.32 -10.69 -78.22
N SER A 210 18.66 -11.30 -77.22
CA SER A 210 17.63 -12.33 -77.40
C SER A 210 16.21 -11.78 -77.47
N GLY A 211 15.98 -10.52 -77.05
CA GLY A 211 14.65 -9.88 -76.94
C GLY A 211 14.12 -9.74 -75.50
N GLY A 212 14.81 -10.28 -74.50
CA GLY A 212 14.42 -10.14 -73.09
C GLY A 212 14.59 -8.71 -72.56
N LEU A 213 13.88 -8.36 -71.49
CA LEU A 213 14.00 -7.08 -70.79
C LEU A 213 14.83 -7.25 -69.52
N TYR A 214 16.02 -6.64 -69.49
CA TYR A 214 16.79 -6.44 -68.27
C TYR A 214 16.32 -5.15 -67.57
N ILE A 215 16.08 -5.25 -66.26
CA ILE A 215 15.76 -4.12 -65.37
C ILE A 215 16.80 -4.10 -64.25
N GLN A 216 17.53 -3.00 -64.13
CA GLN A 216 18.55 -2.80 -63.10
C GLN A 216 18.01 -2.01 -61.90
N ASN A 217 18.38 -2.45 -60.69
CA ASN A 217 18.03 -1.80 -59.42
C ASN A 217 16.51 -1.61 -59.25
N VAL A 218 15.79 -2.73 -59.23
CA VAL A 218 14.32 -2.81 -59.18
C VAL A 218 13.77 -2.13 -57.93
N THR A 219 12.73 -1.32 -58.10
CA THR A 219 11.98 -0.65 -57.03
C THR A 219 10.52 -1.10 -57.02
N PHE A 220 9.77 -0.77 -55.97
CA PHE A 220 8.32 -1.00 -55.92
C PHE A 220 7.53 -0.29 -57.04
N LEU A 221 8.11 0.70 -57.73
CA LEU A 221 7.49 1.36 -58.89
C LEU A 221 7.59 0.50 -60.17
N ASP A 222 8.55 -0.42 -60.23
CA ASP A 222 8.74 -1.34 -61.35
C ASP A 222 7.90 -2.64 -61.17
N GLN A 223 7.03 -2.71 -60.15
CA GLN A 223 6.08 -3.80 -59.93
C GLN A 223 4.87 -3.70 -60.89
N GLY A 224 4.56 -4.79 -61.61
CA GLY A 224 3.39 -4.83 -62.48
C GLY A 224 3.48 -5.85 -63.61
N GLN A 225 2.52 -5.81 -64.53
CA GLN A 225 2.46 -6.67 -65.72
C GLN A 225 3.27 -6.06 -66.86
N TYR A 226 4.30 -6.77 -67.30
CA TYR A 226 5.12 -6.44 -68.46
C TYR A 226 4.67 -7.24 -69.68
N ASN A 227 4.48 -6.56 -70.82
CA ASN A 227 4.13 -7.21 -72.08
C ASN A 227 5.28 -7.07 -73.08
N CYS A 228 5.75 -8.22 -73.59
CA CYS A 228 6.69 -8.31 -74.70
C CYS A 228 5.93 -8.39 -76.02
N ASN A 229 6.16 -7.43 -76.90
CA ASN A 229 5.57 -7.34 -78.24
C ASN A 229 6.68 -7.49 -79.28
N ALA A 230 6.55 -8.42 -80.22
CA ALA A 230 7.54 -8.61 -81.29
C ALA A 230 6.89 -8.55 -82.68
N SER A 231 7.53 -7.85 -83.63
CA SER A 231 6.95 -7.59 -84.96
C SER A 231 7.98 -7.54 -86.09
N ASN A 232 7.62 -8.07 -87.27
CA ASN A 232 8.31 -7.83 -88.54
C ASN A 232 7.27 -7.53 -89.65
N SER A 233 7.69 -7.51 -90.92
CA SER A 233 6.80 -7.26 -92.07
C SER A 233 5.65 -8.28 -92.22
N GLU A 234 5.82 -9.50 -91.69
CA GLU A 234 4.90 -10.62 -91.86
C GLU A 234 3.93 -10.80 -90.66
N GLY A 235 4.04 -9.95 -89.63
CA GLY A 235 3.07 -9.90 -88.51
C GLY A 235 3.68 -9.55 -87.15
N SER A 236 2.87 -9.73 -86.09
CA SER A 236 3.23 -9.42 -84.70
C SER A 236 2.67 -10.43 -83.70
N ILE A 237 3.34 -10.56 -82.54
CA ILE A 237 2.98 -11.44 -81.41
C ILE A 237 3.15 -10.72 -80.07
N GLN A 238 2.44 -11.18 -79.03
CA GLN A 238 2.51 -10.64 -77.66
C GLN A 238 2.50 -11.76 -76.60
N ALA A 239 3.27 -11.58 -75.52
CA ALA A 239 3.25 -12.40 -74.30
C ALA A 239 3.44 -11.50 -73.06
N THR A 240 2.98 -11.94 -71.87
CA THR A 240 2.96 -11.09 -70.66
C THR A 240 3.45 -11.82 -69.41
N ALA A 241 4.14 -11.11 -68.52
CA ALA A 241 4.57 -11.62 -67.20
C ALA A 241 4.47 -10.54 -66.12
N ASN A 242 4.18 -10.93 -64.87
CA ASN A 242 4.17 -10.04 -63.72
C ASN A 242 5.52 -10.05 -63.00
N ILE A 243 6.03 -8.87 -62.65
CA ILE A 243 7.07 -8.72 -61.62
C ILE A 243 6.39 -8.44 -60.28
N ILE A 244 6.77 -9.16 -59.23
CA ILE A 244 6.39 -8.93 -57.84
C ILE A 244 7.63 -8.51 -57.06
N VAL A 245 7.55 -7.39 -56.34
CA VAL A 245 8.70 -6.80 -55.63
C VAL A 245 8.57 -7.05 -54.13
N GLN A 246 9.65 -7.56 -53.52
CA GLN A 246 9.71 -7.99 -52.12
C GLN A 246 10.82 -7.23 -51.37
N ASP A 247 10.63 -6.98 -50.07
CA ASP A 247 11.64 -6.34 -49.22
C ASP A 247 11.86 -7.14 -47.93
N THR A 248 13.13 -7.34 -47.57
CA THR A 248 13.51 -8.10 -46.37
C THR A 248 13.16 -7.31 -45.09
N PRO A 249 12.89 -7.97 -43.96
CA PRO A 249 12.65 -7.27 -42.71
C PRO A 249 13.80 -6.33 -42.34
N ARG A 250 13.47 -5.10 -42.00
CA ARG A 250 14.42 -4.07 -41.55
C ARG A 250 13.85 -3.36 -40.32
N PHE A 251 14.67 -3.25 -39.26
CA PHE A 251 14.23 -2.70 -37.99
C PHE A 251 14.12 -1.17 -38.03
N LEU A 252 12.99 -0.65 -37.55
CA LEU A 252 12.70 0.79 -37.41
C LEU A 252 13.01 1.30 -36.01
N VAL A 253 12.64 0.51 -34.99
CA VAL A 253 13.01 0.74 -33.59
C VAL A 253 13.78 -0.49 -33.13
N ILE A 254 15.01 -0.25 -32.69
CA ILE A 254 15.88 -1.28 -32.10
C ILE A 254 15.73 -1.24 -30.56
N PRO A 255 15.74 -2.39 -29.88
CA PRO A 255 15.72 -2.42 -28.42
C PRO A 255 17.05 -1.91 -27.86
N ILE A 256 16.99 -1.30 -26.67
CA ILE A 256 18.15 -0.73 -25.98
C ILE A 256 18.39 -1.42 -24.63
N ASP A 257 19.67 -1.66 -24.36
CA ASP A 257 20.21 -2.21 -23.13
C ASP A 257 19.74 -1.43 -21.89
N GLN A 258 19.31 -2.14 -20.84
CA GLN A 258 18.74 -1.52 -19.64
C GLN A 258 19.22 -2.19 -18.34
N THR A 259 19.49 -1.34 -17.35
CA THR A 259 19.81 -1.74 -15.97
C THR A 259 18.68 -1.29 -15.06
N VAL A 260 18.07 -2.22 -14.33
CA VAL A 260 16.82 -2.00 -13.60
C VAL A 260 16.93 -2.57 -12.19
N THR A 261 16.34 -1.90 -11.18
CA THR A 261 16.36 -2.42 -9.80
C THR A 261 15.29 -3.48 -9.61
N GLU A 262 15.62 -4.52 -8.85
CA GLU A 262 14.72 -5.63 -8.55
C GLU A 262 13.32 -5.18 -8.06
N GLY A 263 12.29 -5.79 -8.64
CA GLY A 263 10.87 -5.50 -8.44
C GLY A 263 10.28 -4.39 -9.33
N GLN A 264 11.10 -3.62 -10.06
CA GLN A 264 10.62 -2.68 -11.08
C GLN A 264 10.13 -3.42 -12.35
N SER A 265 9.75 -2.69 -13.40
CA SER A 265 9.35 -3.24 -14.71
C SER A 265 10.18 -2.60 -15.82
N VAL A 266 10.42 -3.34 -16.91
CA VAL A 266 11.26 -2.91 -18.04
C VAL A 266 10.54 -3.13 -19.37
N ASP A 267 10.72 -2.19 -20.30
CA ASP A 267 10.16 -2.21 -21.66
C ASP A 267 11.27 -2.19 -22.70
N PHE A 268 11.42 -3.26 -23.48
CA PHE A 268 12.28 -3.34 -24.64
C PHE A 268 11.45 -3.15 -25.92
N SER A 269 11.48 -1.95 -26.50
CA SER A 269 10.71 -1.65 -27.71
C SER A 269 11.42 -2.13 -28.97
N CYS A 270 10.70 -2.80 -29.86
CA CYS A 270 11.22 -3.32 -31.11
C CYS A 270 10.15 -3.28 -32.20
N THR A 271 10.46 -2.72 -33.37
CA THR A 271 9.57 -2.69 -34.55
C THR A 271 10.35 -2.86 -35.83
N ALA A 272 9.73 -3.44 -36.85
CA ALA A 272 10.32 -3.63 -38.18
C ALA A 272 9.28 -3.42 -39.28
N GLU A 273 9.77 -3.04 -40.46
CA GLU A 273 9.04 -2.97 -41.73
C GLU A 273 9.62 -3.99 -42.72
N GLY A 274 8.91 -4.24 -43.83
CA GLY A 274 9.28 -5.22 -44.85
C GLY A 274 8.06 -5.61 -45.69
N HIS A 275 8.25 -6.32 -46.79
CA HIS A 275 7.17 -6.71 -47.70
C HIS A 275 7.32 -8.18 -48.16
N PRO A 276 6.46 -9.11 -47.69
CA PRO A 276 5.35 -8.92 -46.73
C PRO A 276 5.77 -8.45 -45.32
N ALA A 277 4.84 -7.80 -44.61
CA ALA A 277 5.08 -7.19 -43.31
C ALA A 277 5.54 -8.22 -42.26
N PRO A 278 6.63 -7.94 -41.50
CA PRO A 278 7.17 -8.88 -40.52
C PRO A 278 6.37 -8.92 -39.23
N VAL A 279 6.31 -10.11 -38.61
CA VAL A 279 5.81 -10.30 -37.25
C VAL A 279 6.98 -10.16 -36.26
N ILE A 280 6.76 -9.40 -35.18
CA ILE A 280 7.72 -9.28 -34.07
C ILE A 280 7.48 -10.38 -33.04
N THR A 281 8.53 -11.13 -32.71
CA THR A 281 8.56 -12.13 -31.65
C THR A 281 9.82 -11.96 -30.79
N TRP A 282 9.87 -12.61 -29.63
CA TRP A 282 10.94 -12.43 -28.65
C TRP A 282 11.40 -13.77 -28.07
N THR A 283 12.71 -13.90 -27.83
CA THR A 283 13.35 -15.03 -27.15
C THR A 283 14.19 -14.54 -25.96
N ARG A 284 14.59 -15.47 -25.08
CA ARG A 284 15.53 -15.23 -23.98
C ARG A 284 16.57 -16.35 -23.97
N ALA A 285 17.87 -15.99 -23.96
CA ALA A 285 18.98 -16.94 -23.99
C ALA A 285 18.86 -18.04 -25.08
N GLY A 286 18.36 -17.68 -26.27
CA GLY A 286 18.11 -18.60 -27.39
C GLY A 286 16.85 -19.49 -27.27
N GLY A 287 16.14 -19.47 -26.13
CA GLY A 287 14.89 -20.19 -25.91
C GLY A 287 13.64 -19.29 -25.95
N PRO A 288 12.43 -19.87 -25.91
CA PRO A 288 11.20 -19.09 -25.78
C PRO A 288 11.19 -18.28 -24.48
N LEU A 289 10.45 -17.16 -24.45
CA LEU A 289 10.20 -16.42 -23.21
C LEU A 289 9.59 -17.33 -22.13
N PRO A 290 9.85 -17.09 -20.84
CA PRO A 290 9.18 -17.80 -19.76
C PRO A 290 7.65 -17.70 -19.89
N ASN A 291 6.95 -18.83 -19.76
CA ASN A 291 5.49 -18.88 -19.78
C ASN A 291 4.90 -18.42 -18.43
N ASP A 292 5.14 -17.15 -18.10
CA ASP A 292 4.61 -16.47 -16.91
C ASP A 292 3.77 -15.24 -17.28
N ARG A 293 3.04 -14.67 -16.32
CA ARG A 293 2.27 -13.42 -16.52
C ARG A 293 3.12 -12.15 -16.35
N ARG A 294 4.45 -12.26 -16.40
CA ARG A 294 5.37 -11.12 -16.21
C ARG A 294 5.97 -10.68 -17.53
N HIS A 295 6.32 -11.63 -18.38
CA HIS A 295 6.77 -11.39 -19.76
C HIS A 295 5.55 -11.24 -20.67
N SER A 296 5.48 -10.13 -21.40
CA SER A 296 4.35 -9.84 -22.30
C SER A 296 4.83 -9.07 -23.52
N ILE A 297 4.37 -9.46 -24.71
CA ILE A 297 4.63 -8.71 -25.96
C ILE A 297 3.39 -7.85 -26.21
N LEU A 298 3.58 -6.53 -26.24
CA LEU A 298 2.52 -5.57 -26.53
C LEU A 298 2.18 -5.57 -28.02
N SER A 299 1.02 -5.02 -28.40
CA SER A 299 0.60 -4.89 -29.80
C SER A 299 1.52 -4.03 -30.67
N THR A 300 2.50 -3.34 -30.06
CA THR A 300 3.57 -2.57 -30.72
C THR A 300 4.83 -3.40 -31.01
N GLY A 301 4.89 -4.67 -30.62
CA GLY A 301 6.12 -5.48 -30.67
C GLY A 301 7.07 -5.27 -29.47
N THR A 302 6.75 -4.34 -28.56
CA THR A 302 7.51 -4.10 -27.31
C THR A 302 7.39 -5.29 -26.35
N LEU A 303 8.51 -5.83 -25.89
CA LEU A 303 8.56 -6.77 -24.77
C LEU A 303 8.55 -6.00 -23.46
N ARG A 304 7.52 -6.23 -22.64
CA ARG A 304 7.41 -5.76 -21.25
C ARG A 304 7.67 -6.91 -20.29
N VAL A 305 8.59 -6.73 -19.35
CA VAL A 305 8.83 -7.65 -18.21
C VAL A 305 8.49 -6.93 -16.91
N THR A 306 7.44 -7.39 -16.21
CA THR A 306 6.97 -6.76 -14.95
C THR A 306 7.46 -7.49 -13.71
N ARG A 307 7.83 -6.77 -12.65
CA ARG A 307 8.46 -7.34 -11.44
C ARG A 307 9.70 -8.16 -11.79
N VAL A 308 10.67 -7.47 -12.39
CA VAL A 308 12.00 -7.97 -12.74
C VAL A 308 12.72 -8.46 -11.49
N ALA A 309 13.14 -9.72 -11.47
CA ALA A 309 13.92 -10.32 -10.39
C ALA A 309 15.34 -10.61 -10.85
N LEU A 310 16.28 -10.86 -9.93
CA LEU A 310 17.67 -11.20 -10.26
C LEU A 310 17.80 -12.34 -11.28
N HIS A 311 16.89 -13.34 -11.26
CA HIS A 311 16.86 -14.44 -12.21
C HIS A 311 16.33 -14.09 -13.61
N ASP A 312 15.85 -12.85 -13.85
CA ASP A 312 15.45 -12.36 -15.18
C ASP A 312 16.59 -11.68 -15.92
N GLN A 313 17.71 -11.38 -15.25
CA GLN A 313 18.95 -10.90 -15.86
C GLN A 313 19.39 -11.78 -17.03
N GLY A 314 19.90 -11.18 -18.11
CA GLY A 314 20.38 -11.90 -19.28
C GLY A 314 20.00 -11.26 -20.60
N GLN A 315 20.38 -11.96 -21.66
CA GLN A 315 20.17 -11.53 -23.04
C GLN A 315 18.78 -11.96 -23.53
N TYR A 316 18.02 -10.97 -23.97
CA TYR A 316 16.78 -11.14 -24.73
C TYR A 316 17.08 -10.84 -26.20
N GLU A 317 16.24 -11.31 -27.11
CA GLU A 317 16.44 -11.08 -28.54
C GLU A 317 15.09 -10.89 -29.24
N CYS A 318 14.98 -9.80 -30.00
CA CYS A 318 13.83 -9.49 -30.84
C CYS A 318 14.02 -10.10 -32.23
N HIS A 319 13.01 -10.77 -32.76
CA HIS A 319 13.01 -11.39 -34.08
C HIS A 319 11.91 -10.80 -34.95
N ALA A 320 12.28 -10.22 -36.09
CA ALA A 320 11.37 -9.77 -37.14
C ALA A 320 11.29 -10.85 -38.23
N ILE A 321 10.16 -11.55 -38.29
CA ILE A 321 9.96 -12.75 -39.11
C ILE A 321 9.00 -12.45 -40.27
N SER A 322 9.43 -12.74 -41.50
CA SER A 322 8.60 -12.65 -42.71
C SER A 322 8.80 -13.88 -43.60
N ALA A 323 7.99 -14.02 -44.66
CA ALA A 323 8.19 -15.05 -45.68
C ALA A 323 9.52 -14.88 -46.47
N ILE A 324 10.09 -13.67 -46.49
CA ILE A 324 11.31 -13.33 -47.26
C ILE A 324 12.58 -13.57 -46.42
N GLY A 325 12.44 -13.72 -45.12
CA GLY A 325 13.55 -13.96 -44.19
C GLY A 325 13.27 -13.47 -42.78
N VAL A 326 14.27 -13.68 -41.92
CA VAL A 326 14.27 -13.27 -40.51
C VAL A 326 15.45 -12.31 -40.28
N ARG A 327 15.24 -11.30 -39.43
CA ARG A 327 16.32 -10.54 -38.80
C ARG A 327 16.13 -10.55 -37.29
N SER A 328 17.23 -10.51 -36.56
CA SER A 328 17.23 -10.59 -35.09
C SER A 328 18.12 -9.52 -34.47
N LEU A 329 17.76 -9.03 -33.29
CA LEU A 329 18.51 -8.03 -32.53
C LEU A 329 18.56 -8.42 -31.05
N PRO A 330 19.75 -8.62 -30.46
CA PRO A 330 19.89 -8.86 -29.04
C PRO A 330 19.72 -7.57 -28.23
N VAL A 331 19.36 -7.73 -26.96
CA VAL A 331 19.37 -6.68 -25.93
C VAL A 331 19.65 -7.29 -24.56
N GLN A 332 20.39 -6.59 -23.71
CA GLN A 332 20.79 -7.08 -22.40
C GLN A 332 20.00 -6.38 -21.27
N LEU A 333 19.48 -7.20 -20.35
CA LEU A 333 18.93 -6.76 -19.07
C LEU A 333 19.95 -7.02 -17.96
N TRP A 334 20.30 -5.99 -17.18
CA TRP A 334 20.97 -6.14 -15.89
C TRP A 334 20.01 -5.84 -14.75
N VAL A 335 20.11 -6.58 -13.65
CA VAL A 335 19.23 -6.43 -12.49
C VAL A 335 20.05 -6.07 -11.25
N MET A 336 19.82 -4.87 -10.72
CA MET A 336 20.48 -4.42 -9.49
C MET A 336 19.69 -4.94 -8.27
N PRO A 337 20.34 -5.64 -7.33
CA PRO A 337 19.69 -6.11 -6.11
C PRO A 337 19.30 -4.93 -5.20
N ARG A 338 18.31 -5.13 -4.33
CA ARG A 338 17.96 -4.15 -3.28
C ARG A 338 18.93 -4.28 -2.12
N VAL A 339 19.75 -3.26 -1.88
CA VAL A 339 20.70 -3.26 -0.75
C VAL A 339 20.22 -2.29 0.33
N ILE A 340 19.49 -2.81 1.31
CA ILE A 340 19.05 -2.05 2.49
C ILE A 340 20.26 -1.61 3.35
N PRO A 341 20.12 -0.60 4.23
CA PRO A 341 21.19 -0.17 5.12
C PRO A 341 21.55 -1.25 6.16
N VAL A 342 22.84 -1.55 6.32
CA VAL A 342 23.39 -2.51 7.29
C VAL A 342 24.67 -1.96 7.92
N PHE A 343 24.80 -2.06 9.25
CA PHE A 343 26.02 -1.65 9.96
C PHE A 343 27.23 -2.51 9.55
N LEU A 344 28.31 -1.84 9.15
CA LEU A 344 29.65 -2.43 9.12
C LEU A 344 30.25 -2.44 10.52
N HIS A 345 30.16 -1.30 11.20
CA HIS A 345 30.52 -1.12 12.60
C HIS A 345 29.40 -0.30 13.27
N PRO A 346 28.61 -0.91 14.18
CA PRO A 346 27.67 -0.15 14.99
C PRO A 346 28.45 0.74 15.97
N PRO A 347 27.87 1.86 16.44
CA PRO A 347 28.50 2.68 17.45
C PRO A 347 28.66 1.91 18.78
N HIS A 348 29.63 2.31 19.59
CA HIS A 348 29.96 1.71 20.88
C HIS A 348 29.90 2.75 22.00
N ASP A 349 29.69 2.28 23.22
CA ASP A 349 29.59 3.13 24.41
C ASP A 349 30.90 3.90 24.65
N VAL A 350 30.78 5.18 25.05
CA VAL A 350 31.92 6.08 25.28
C VAL A 350 31.81 6.70 26.66
N VAL A 351 32.95 6.79 27.35
CA VAL A 351 33.11 7.56 28.59
C VAL A 351 34.05 8.72 28.31
N ALA A 352 33.64 9.94 28.66
CA ALA A 352 34.40 11.17 28.43
C ALA A 352 34.32 12.13 29.63
N GLU A 353 35.27 13.06 29.74
CA GLU A 353 35.28 14.08 30.79
C GLU A 353 34.53 15.35 30.38
N THR A 354 34.04 16.11 31.37
CA THR A 354 33.38 17.40 31.14
C THR A 354 34.36 18.41 30.51
N GLY A 355 33.96 19.08 29.43
CA GLY A 355 34.79 20.02 28.67
C GLY A 355 35.68 19.38 27.59
N GLN A 356 35.55 18.08 27.33
CA GLN A 356 36.14 17.42 26.16
C GLN A 356 35.26 17.59 24.90
N ASP A 357 35.84 17.39 23.72
CA ASP A 357 35.13 17.08 22.48
C ASP A 357 35.16 15.56 22.25
N VAL A 358 34.15 14.98 21.59
CA VAL A 358 34.08 13.53 21.27
C VAL A 358 33.58 13.31 19.84
N GLU A 359 34.11 12.29 19.18
CA GLU A 359 33.64 11.81 17.88
C GLU A 359 33.14 10.37 18.00
N ILE A 360 31.91 10.12 17.53
CA ILE A 360 31.22 8.83 17.63
C ILE A 360 30.94 8.35 16.20
N THR A 361 31.65 7.31 15.76
CA THR A 361 31.56 6.79 14.39
C THR A 361 30.33 5.91 14.19
N CYS A 362 29.77 5.93 12.98
CA CYS A 362 28.68 5.05 12.57
C CYS A 362 28.86 4.62 11.11
N ALA A 363 29.47 3.46 10.89
CA ALA A 363 29.79 2.98 9.55
C ALA A 363 28.68 2.06 9.02
N VAL A 364 27.97 2.50 7.98
CA VAL A 364 26.82 1.78 7.39
C VAL A 364 27.00 1.60 5.88
N GLN A 365 26.79 0.37 5.39
CA GLN A 365 26.72 0.04 3.97
C GLN A 365 25.27 0.00 3.49
N GLY A 366 25.01 0.44 2.26
CA GLY A 366 23.72 0.33 1.58
C GLY A 366 23.79 0.90 0.18
N ASP A 367 22.88 0.51 -0.71
CA ASP A 367 22.80 1.02 -2.08
C ASP A 367 21.33 1.23 -2.51
N PRO A 368 20.86 2.48 -2.72
CA PRO A 368 21.59 3.75 -2.62
C PRO A 368 22.25 3.99 -1.26
N ARG A 369 23.34 4.77 -1.26
CA ARG A 369 24.08 5.16 -0.04
C ARG A 369 23.11 5.65 1.05
N PRO A 370 23.14 5.07 2.27
CA PRO A 370 22.27 5.52 3.35
C PRO A 370 22.53 6.99 3.73
N THR A 371 21.46 7.74 3.95
CA THR A 371 21.53 8.99 4.71
C THR A 371 21.61 8.62 6.17
N ILE A 372 22.65 9.11 6.87
CA ILE A 372 22.87 8.86 8.29
C ILE A 372 22.40 10.07 9.08
N THR A 373 21.56 9.84 10.08
CA THR A 373 21.04 10.83 11.00
C THR A 373 21.18 10.33 12.43
N TRP A 374 21.74 11.16 13.30
CA TRP A 374 21.83 10.84 14.71
C TRP A 374 20.63 11.37 15.49
N ALA A 375 20.29 10.68 16.56
CA ALA A 375 19.29 11.11 17.53
C ALA A 375 19.81 10.89 18.96
N LYS A 376 19.51 11.79 19.88
CA LYS A 376 19.91 11.72 21.30
C LYS A 376 18.66 11.59 22.16
N GLU A 377 18.59 10.54 22.98
CA GLU A 377 17.34 10.05 23.57
C GLU A 377 16.22 9.89 22.53
N GLY A 378 16.62 9.62 21.28
CA GLY A 378 15.78 9.56 20.07
C GLY A 378 15.11 10.87 19.65
N ILE A 379 15.53 12.04 20.15
CA ILE A 379 15.29 13.33 19.50
C ILE A 379 16.35 13.51 18.42
N GLN A 380 15.96 13.70 17.16
CA GLN A 380 16.91 13.87 16.06
C GLN A 380 17.83 15.08 16.28
N ILE A 381 19.13 14.86 16.16
CA ILE A 381 20.16 15.88 16.35
C ILE A 381 20.19 16.78 15.13
N THR A 382 20.13 18.09 15.36
CA THR A 382 20.26 19.13 14.34
C THR A 382 21.67 19.71 14.32
N GLU A 383 22.22 19.87 13.12
CA GLU A 383 23.49 20.54 12.84
C GLU A 383 23.60 21.89 13.56
N SER A 384 24.68 22.09 14.33
CA SER A 384 24.86 23.25 15.21
C SER A 384 26.33 23.46 15.57
N GLY A 385 26.65 24.56 16.26
CA GLY A 385 28.01 24.78 16.78
C GLY A 385 28.49 23.77 17.84
N LYS A 386 27.60 22.87 18.30
CA LYS A 386 27.87 21.84 19.31
C LYS A 386 27.78 20.41 18.77
N PHE A 387 26.84 20.14 17.87
CA PHE A 387 26.66 18.84 17.22
C PHE A 387 26.87 18.98 15.71
N HIS A 388 27.83 18.23 15.16
CA HIS A 388 28.12 18.16 13.73
C HIS A 388 28.05 16.71 13.24
N VAL A 389 27.40 16.45 12.11
CA VAL A 389 27.39 15.12 11.46
C VAL A 389 28.13 15.16 10.12
N SER A 390 29.23 14.42 10.02
CA SER A 390 30.05 14.36 8.81
C SER A 390 29.54 13.36 7.77
N GLN A 391 30.02 13.47 6.52
CA GLN A 391 29.50 12.73 5.35
C GLN A 391 29.71 11.20 5.39
N ASP A 392 30.55 10.72 6.29
CA ASP A 392 30.78 9.31 6.60
C ASP A 392 29.78 8.74 7.63
N GLY A 393 29.02 9.61 8.31
CA GLY A 393 28.09 9.26 9.36
C GLY A 393 28.61 9.48 10.79
N THR A 394 29.81 10.03 10.97
CA THR A 394 30.37 10.28 12.31
C THR A 394 29.73 11.51 12.95
N LEU A 395 29.39 11.42 14.24
CA LEU A 395 28.86 12.51 15.06
C LEU A 395 29.99 13.12 15.90
N SER A 396 30.30 14.39 15.67
CA SER A 396 31.17 15.19 16.53
C SER A 396 30.32 15.99 17.52
N ILE A 397 30.63 15.89 18.81
CA ILE A 397 29.99 16.61 19.91
C ILE A 397 31.06 17.44 20.63
N ARG A 398 30.82 18.74 20.78
CA ARG A 398 31.81 19.68 21.35
C ARG A 398 31.42 20.23 22.72
N ASP A 399 32.44 20.57 23.52
CA ASP A 399 32.31 21.15 24.86
C ASP A 399 31.34 20.36 25.74
N LEU A 400 31.64 19.07 25.98
CA LEU A 400 30.77 18.13 26.68
C LEU A 400 30.39 18.63 28.09
N GLY A 401 29.11 18.94 28.30
CA GLY A 401 28.55 19.21 29.63
C GLY A 401 27.79 17.99 30.14
N VAL A 402 27.47 17.92 31.44
CA VAL A 402 26.67 16.82 32.02
C VAL A 402 25.32 16.62 31.30
N ALA A 403 24.76 17.68 30.71
CA ALA A 403 23.56 17.61 29.89
C ALA A 403 23.72 16.82 28.59
N ASP A 404 24.95 16.50 28.16
CA ASP A 404 25.27 15.76 26.93
C ASP A 404 25.34 14.24 27.12
N GLN A 405 25.38 13.77 28.36
CA GLN A 405 25.22 12.36 28.70
C GLN A 405 23.85 11.85 28.21
N GLY A 406 23.82 10.61 27.74
CA GLY A 406 22.59 9.98 27.25
C GLY A 406 22.83 8.86 26.24
N ARG A 407 21.75 8.21 25.85
CA ARG A 407 21.71 7.20 24.78
C ARG A 407 21.64 7.91 23.43
N TYR A 408 22.62 7.68 22.57
CA TYR A 408 22.65 8.17 21.20
C TYR A 408 22.31 7.02 20.24
N GLU A 409 21.44 7.30 19.28
CA GLU A 409 21.01 6.38 18.24
C GLU A 409 21.54 6.87 16.89
N CYS A 410 22.31 6.04 16.20
CA CYS A 410 22.58 6.24 14.78
C CYS A 410 21.46 5.58 13.97
N ILE A 411 20.78 6.35 13.12
CA ILE A 411 19.74 5.87 12.21
C ILE A 411 20.23 6.08 10.78
N ALA A 412 20.24 5.02 9.98
CA ALA A 412 20.71 5.07 8.60
C ALA A 412 19.61 4.56 7.64
N ARG A 413 19.21 5.40 6.67
CA ARG A 413 18.05 5.17 5.80
C ARG A 413 18.39 5.36 4.32
N ASN A 414 17.91 4.47 3.46
CA ASN A 414 17.87 4.67 2.01
C ASN A 414 16.45 4.45 1.46
N THR A 415 16.31 4.35 0.14
CA THR A 415 15.02 4.16 -0.54
C THR A 415 14.41 2.76 -0.39
N PHE A 416 15.12 1.80 0.20
CA PHE A 416 14.69 0.40 0.34
C PHE A 416 14.54 -0.07 1.79
N GLY A 417 15.05 0.69 2.76
CA GLY A 417 14.90 0.38 4.18
C GLY A 417 15.68 1.33 5.08
N PHE A 418 15.69 1.01 6.37
CA PHE A 418 16.52 1.67 7.37
C PHE A 418 17.10 0.65 8.36
N THR A 419 18.11 1.07 9.11
CA THR A 419 18.66 0.34 10.25
C THR A 419 19.01 1.35 11.35
N SER A 420 18.91 0.97 12.63
CA SER A 420 19.37 1.81 13.73
C SER A 420 20.10 1.01 14.81
N SER A 421 20.98 1.69 15.54
CA SER A 421 21.79 1.11 16.61
C SER A 421 22.14 2.18 17.63
N THR A 422 22.19 1.80 18.91
CA THR A 422 22.31 2.75 20.03
C THR A 422 23.56 2.50 20.87
N MET A 423 24.23 3.59 21.25
CA MET A 423 25.32 3.61 22.24
C MET A 423 24.96 4.50 23.42
N GLN A 424 25.68 4.33 24.53
CA GLN A 424 25.62 5.20 25.71
C GLN A 424 26.85 6.12 25.75
N LEU A 425 26.63 7.44 25.75
CA LEU A 425 27.65 8.40 26.17
C LEU A 425 27.50 8.65 27.67
N THR A 426 28.59 8.47 28.41
CA THR A 426 28.68 8.72 29.86
C THR A 426 29.70 9.83 30.11
N ILE A 427 29.36 10.80 30.95
CA ILE A 427 30.21 11.97 31.20
C ILE A 427 30.63 12.00 32.66
N THR A 428 31.92 11.82 32.91
CA THR A 428 32.50 11.95 34.25
C THR A 428 32.66 13.43 34.59
N ALA A 429 31.88 13.88 35.57
CA ALA A 429 31.90 15.25 36.08
C ALA A 429 32.93 15.40 37.21
N THR A 430 33.79 16.41 37.11
CA THR A 430 34.73 16.84 38.15
C THR A 430 34.11 17.92 39.04
N ASP A 431 32.93 17.64 39.62
CA ASP A 431 32.36 18.46 40.69
C ASP A 431 31.80 17.58 41.82
N VAL A 432 32.04 17.97 43.07
CA VAL A 432 31.92 17.09 44.24
C VAL A 432 30.83 17.57 45.20
N GLY A 433 29.69 16.88 45.12
CA GLY A 433 28.91 16.50 46.29
C GLY A 433 28.26 17.61 47.11
N ARG A 434 27.02 17.98 46.76
CA ARG A 434 26.02 18.38 47.77
C ARG A 434 25.39 17.12 48.35
N SER A 435 25.26 17.05 49.68
CA SER A 435 24.77 15.85 50.38
C SER A 435 23.36 15.41 49.97
N GLY A 436 22.48 16.36 49.61
CA GLY A 436 21.14 16.06 49.10
C GLY A 436 21.16 15.34 47.75
N ASP A 437 22.09 15.70 46.87
CA ASP A 437 22.24 15.11 45.54
C ASP A 437 22.66 13.64 45.67
N THR A 438 23.58 13.33 46.59
CA THR A 438 23.98 11.96 46.94
C THR A 438 22.81 11.15 47.49
N PHE A 439 22.03 11.71 48.43
CA PHE A 439 20.88 11.02 49.03
C PHE A 439 19.79 10.69 47.98
N VAL A 440 19.48 11.63 47.09
CA VAL A 440 18.53 11.44 46.00
C VAL A 440 19.06 10.40 45.00
N ALA A 441 20.34 10.45 44.63
CA ALA A 441 20.96 9.45 43.75
C ALA A 441 20.91 8.02 44.34
N THR A 442 21.21 7.83 45.63
CA THR A 442 21.09 6.54 46.31
C THR A 442 19.65 6.03 46.30
N SER A 443 18.68 6.91 46.61
CA SER A 443 17.25 6.55 46.61
C SER A 443 16.74 6.13 45.21
N ILE A 444 17.28 6.73 44.14
CA ILE A 444 16.98 6.32 42.76
C ILE A 444 17.58 4.94 42.44
N GLN A 445 18.82 4.66 42.86
CA GLN A 445 19.45 3.35 42.60
C GLN A 445 18.74 2.21 43.36
N GLU A 446 18.26 2.47 44.56
CA GLU A 446 17.41 1.53 45.31
C GLU A 446 16.04 1.32 44.63
N ALA A 447 15.42 2.38 44.09
CA ALA A 447 14.19 2.27 43.32
C ALA A 447 14.38 1.47 42.01
N ILE A 448 15.48 1.70 41.28
CA ILE A 448 15.85 0.92 40.09
C ILE A 448 16.02 -0.55 40.49
N SER A 449 16.87 -0.83 41.49
CA SER A 449 17.16 -2.20 41.93
C SER A 449 15.91 -2.97 42.37
N SER A 450 15.03 -2.32 43.15
CA SER A 450 13.81 -2.96 43.66
C SER A 450 12.73 -3.17 42.59
N VAL A 451 12.51 -2.20 41.69
CA VAL A 451 11.58 -2.38 40.56
C VAL A 451 12.11 -3.41 39.57
N ASP A 452 13.40 -3.37 39.21
CA ASP A 452 14.01 -4.36 38.31
C ASP A 452 14.03 -5.76 38.92
N HIS A 453 14.24 -5.91 40.23
CA HIS A 453 14.15 -7.22 40.89
C HIS A 453 12.72 -7.79 40.82
N ALA A 454 11.70 -6.95 41.03
CA ALA A 454 10.30 -7.36 40.98
C ALA A 454 9.83 -7.69 39.55
N ILE A 455 10.23 -6.86 38.56
CA ILE A 455 9.98 -7.11 37.13
C ILE A 455 10.71 -8.39 36.67
N ASN A 456 11.98 -8.59 37.03
CA ASN A 456 12.71 -9.80 36.65
C ASN A 456 12.17 -11.05 37.33
N SER A 457 11.72 -10.97 38.59
CA SER A 457 11.03 -12.08 39.27
C SER A 457 9.75 -12.46 38.53
N THR A 458 8.91 -11.47 38.20
CA THR A 458 7.70 -11.65 37.37
C THR A 458 8.05 -12.28 36.01
N ARG A 459 9.06 -11.75 35.30
CA ARG A 459 9.50 -12.28 34.00
C ARG A 459 10.03 -13.71 34.09
N ILE A 460 10.77 -14.05 35.14
CA ILE A 460 11.26 -15.42 35.37
C ILE A 460 10.08 -16.35 35.65
N GLU A 461 9.10 -15.95 36.45
CA GLU A 461 7.90 -16.74 36.72
C GLU A 461 7.13 -17.07 35.43
N LEU A 462 6.84 -16.06 34.61
CA LEU A 462 6.03 -16.20 33.40
C LEU A 462 6.74 -16.89 32.23
N PHE A 463 8.02 -16.63 32.01
CA PHE A 463 8.72 -17.02 30.78
C PHE A 463 9.80 -18.12 30.95
N SER A 464 10.19 -18.52 32.18
CA SER A 464 11.22 -19.57 32.37
C SER A 464 10.72 -21.01 32.17
N LYS A 465 9.40 -21.21 32.10
CA LYS A 465 8.73 -22.52 32.03
C LYS A 465 7.58 -22.43 31.02
N ARG A 466 7.05 -23.58 30.56
CA ARG A 466 5.64 -23.57 30.11
C ARG A 466 4.81 -23.12 31.32
N PRO A 467 3.92 -22.10 31.19
CA PRO A 467 3.05 -21.70 32.28
C PRO A 467 2.25 -22.91 32.76
N LYS A 468 2.26 -23.10 34.08
CA LYS A 468 1.75 -24.30 34.75
C LYS A 468 0.44 -24.04 35.47
N THR A 469 0.17 -22.78 35.79
CA THR A 469 -1.08 -22.39 36.42
C THR A 469 -1.94 -21.51 35.52
N PRO A 470 -3.26 -21.66 35.62
CA PRO A 470 -4.26 -20.63 35.34
C PRO A 470 -3.80 -19.17 35.53
N ASN A 471 -3.12 -18.82 36.63
CA ASN A 471 -2.69 -17.43 36.92
C ASN A 471 -1.59 -16.96 35.94
N ASP A 472 -0.60 -17.81 35.67
CA ASP A 472 0.57 -17.53 34.82
C ASP A 472 0.11 -17.09 33.42
N LEU A 473 -1.02 -17.65 32.95
CA LEU A 473 -1.65 -17.31 31.68
C LEU A 473 -2.20 -15.88 31.70
N LEU A 474 -3.10 -15.55 32.63
CA LEU A 474 -3.69 -14.21 32.72
C LEU A 474 -2.70 -13.10 33.09
N ALA A 475 -1.54 -13.47 33.64
CA ALA A 475 -0.42 -12.58 33.85
C ALA A 475 0.29 -12.24 32.52
N LEU A 476 0.48 -13.19 31.62
CA LEU A 476 1.01 -12.95 30.26
C LEU A 476 0.12 -12.01 29.42
N PHE A 477 -1.20 -12.02 29.64
CA PHE A 477 -2.15 -11.11 28.98
C PHE A 477 -1.92 -9.64 29.32
N ARG A 478 -1.60 -9.39 30.60
CA ARG A 478 -1.53 -8.05 31.21
C ARG A 478 -0.13 -7.47 31.15
N TYR A 479 0.88 -8.30 30.90
CA TYR A 479 2.26 -7.91 30.71
C TYR A 479 2.42 -7.30 29.31
N PRO A 480 2.82 -6.01 29.18
CA PRO A 480 3.00 -5.37 27.87
C PRO A 480 4.05 -6.12 27.03
N ARG A 481 3.83 -6.24 25.72
CA ARG A 481 4.71 -7.00 24.81
C ARG A 481 5.61 -6.12 23.95
N ASP A 482 5.19 -4.90 23.66
CA ASP A 482 6.01 -3.90 22.99
C ASP A 482 7.03 -3.32 23.99
N LEU A 483 8.29 -3.16 23.55
CA LEU A 483 9.35 -2.66 24.43
C LEU A 483 9.07 -1.24 24.92
N TYR A 484 8.37 -0.43 24.13
CA TYR A 484 8.14 0.98 24.43
C TYR A 484 7.15 1.19 25.60
N THR A 485 6.07 0.43 25.69
CA THR A 485 5.17 0.43 26.87
C THR A 485 5.90 -0.11 28.10
N ILE A 486 6.73 -1.16 27.97
CA ILE A 486 7.55 -1.67 29.08
C ILE A 486 8.50 -0.58 29.59
N GLU A 487 9.26 0.08 28.72
CA GLU A 487 10.17 1.17 29.11
C GLU A 487 9.40 2.35 29.75
N THR A 488 8.27 2.76 29.15
CA THR A 488 7.44 3.88 29.63
C THR A 488 6.87 3.63 31.02
N ALA A 489 6.25 2.45 31.25
CA ALA A 489 5.68 2.13 32.55
C ALA A 489 6.76 1.81 33.61
N ARG A 490 7.89 1.20 33.23
CA ARG A 490 9.04 0.99 34.12
C ARG A 490 9.60 2.31 34.62
N ALA A 491 9.76 3.30 33.73
CA ALA A 491 10.23 4.63 34.11
C ALA A 491 9.29 5.31 35.12
N GLY A 492 7.97 5.21 34.91
CA GLY A 492 6.96 5.69 35.86
C GLY A 492 6.99 4.96 37.21
N GLU A 493 7.14 3.63 37.20
CA GLU A 493 7.22 2.80 38.42
C GLU A 493 8.48 3.11 39.25
N ILE A 494 9.65 3.29 38.61
CA ILE A 494 10.89 3.73 39.28
C ILE A 494 10.75 5.15 39.83
N PHE A 495 10.10 6.07 39.10
CA PHE A 495 9.88 7.44 39.55
C PHE A 495 9.03 7.49 40.83
N GLU A 496 7.87 6.81 40.86
CA GLU A 496 7.06 6.76 42.09
C GLU A 496 7.75 5.96 43.21
N ARG A 497 8.45 4.86 42.92
CA ARG A 497 9.19 4.11 43.95
C ARG A 497 10.30 4.95 44.59
N THR A 498 10.98 5.78 43.82
CA THR A 498 11.97 6.75 44.33
C THR A 498 11.33 7.74 45.30
N LEU A 499 10.19 8.33 44.92
CA LEU A 499 9.49 9.31 45.76
C LEU A 499 8.93 8.71 47.06
N GLN A 500 8.55 7.42 47.03
CA GLN A 500 8.16 6.68 48.23
C GLN A 500 9.38 6.43 49.14
N LEU A 501 10.50 5.93 48.61
CA LEU A 501 11.72 5.69 49.41
C LEU A 501 12.26 6.98 50.06
N ILE A 502 12.24 8.10 49.34
CA ILE A 502 12.59 9.41 49.90
C ILE A 502 11.63 9.82 51.04
N GLN A 503 10.34 9.43 50.97
CA GLN A 503 9.39 9.68 52.06
C GLN A 503 9.69 8.77 53.26
N ASP A 504 9.83 7.47 53.02
CA ASP A 504 10.03 6.45 54.04
C ASP A 504 11.29 6.73 54.86
N HIS A 505 12.41 7.05 54.20
CA HIS A 505 13.66 7.42 54.85
C HIS A 505 13.52 8.67 55.74
N VAL A 506 12.92 9.75 55.22
CA VAL A 506 12.71 10.99 56.01
C VAL A 506 11.77 10.75 57.20
N GLN A 507 10.75 9.89 57.06
CA GLN A 507 9.83 9.56 58.15
C GLN A 507 10.45 8.64 59.22
N GLN A 508 11.36 7.74 58.85
CA GLN A 508 12.07 6.85 59.78
C GLN A 508 13.12 7.55 60.66
N GLY A 509 13.21 8.88 60.61
CA GLY A 509 14.14 9.65 61.43
C GLY A 509 15.55 9.72 60.86
N LEU A 510 15.76 9.34 59.60
CA LEU A 510 16.97 9.71 58.85
C LEU A 510 16.90 11.20 58.47
N ILE A 511 16.94 12.05 59.50
CA ILE A 511 17.30 13.45 59.34
C ILE A 511 18.71 13.44 58.76
N VAL A 512 18.85 13.90 57.52
CA VAL A 512 20.15 14.04 56.85
C VAL A 512 20.89 15.23 57.45
N ASP A 513 21.33 15.09 58.70
CA ASP A 513 22.13 16.07 59.42
C ASP A 513 23.60 16.00 58.97
N MET A 514 23.80 16.29 57.70
CA MET A 514 25.12 16.48 57.11
C MET A 514 25.41 17.98 57.10
N ASN A 515 26.32 18.40 57.99
CA ASN A 515 26.72 19.79 58.22
C ASN A 515 25.67 20.73 58.88
N GLY A 516 24.75 20.21 59.71
CA GLY A 516 23.89 21.04 60.56
C GLY A 516 22.60 21.54 59.90
N THR A 517 22.29 21.09 58.67
CA THR A 517 21.06 21.45 57.96
C THR A 517 20.26 20.20 57.59
N GLY A 518 19.40 19.76 58.50
CA GLY A 518 18.50 18.63 58.25
C GLY A 518 17.49 18.92 57.14
N TYR A 519 17.58 18.17 56.05
CA TYR A 519 16.65 18.25 54.92
C TYR A 519 15.30 17.61 55.28
N ARG A 520 14.19 18.25 54.88
CA ARG A 520 12.83 17.67 54.97
C ARG A 520 12.43 17.14 53.59
N TYR A 521 11.39 16.31 53.56
CA TYR A 521 10.83 15.74 52.32
C TYR A 521 10.63 16.82 51.24
N ASN A 522 9.92 17.90 51.57
CA ASN A 522 9.61 19.03 50.68
C ASN A 522 10.85 19.72 50.07
N ASP A 523 12.00 19.66 50.74
CA ASP A 523 13.25 20.26 50.25
C ASP A 523 13.90 19.33 49.19
N LEU A 524 13.84 18.02 49.43
CA LEU A 524 14.35 16.95 48.56
C LEU A 524 13.43 16.63 47.36
N VAL A 525 12.18 17.07 47.38
CA VAL A 525 11.25 16.99 46.23
C VAL A 525 11.02 18.35 45.54
N SER A 526 11.97 19.27 45.70
CA SER A 526 12.00 20.55 44.98
C SER A 526 12.22 20.34 43.46
N PRO A 527 11.78 21.28 42.58
CA PRO A 527 11.84 21.10 41.12
C PRO A 527 13.22 20.76 40.54
N HIS A 528 14.31 21.09 41.25
CA HIS A 528 15.66 20.65 40.89
C HIS A 528 15.81 19.13 41.04
N TYR A 529 15.57 18.59 42.24
CA TYR A 529 15.71 17.15 42.50
C TYR A 529 14.71 16.31 41.72
N LEU A 530 13.50 16.84 41.45
CA LEU A 530 12.56 16.16 40.56
C LEU A 530 13.12 15.97 39.15
N ASN A 531 13.85 16.95 38.60
CA ASN A 531 14.50 16.83 37.29
C ASN A 531 15.61 15.77 37.31
N VAL A 532 16.36 15.68 38.40
CA VAL A 532 17.35 14.61 38.62
C VAL A 532 16.67 13.24 38.64
N ILE A 533 15.61 13.06 39.44
CA ILE A 533 14.84 11.80 39.53
C ILE A 533 14.22 11.44 38.18
N ALA A 534 13.63 12.40 37.46
CA ALA A 534 12.99 12.13 36.18
C ALA A 534 13.98 11.80 35.05
N ASN A 535 15.19 12.37 35.07
CA ASN A 535 16.23 12.00 34.12
C ASN A 535 16.78 10.60 34.42
N LEU A 536 17.11 10.31 35.68
CA LEU A 536 17.73 9.04 36.07
C LEU A 536 16.76 7.85 36.12
N SER A 537 15.44 8.09 36.22
CA SER A 537 14.40 7.06 36.04
C SER A 537 14.00 6.82 34.58
N GLY A 538 14.45 7.65 33.63
CA GLY A 538 14.02 7.61 32.23
C GLY A 538 12.74 8.40 31.92
N CYS A 539 12.04 8.96 32.92
CA CYS A 539 10.82 9.78 32.75
C CYS A 539 10.98 11.06 31.88
N SER A 540 12.17 11.37 31.36
CA SER A 540 12.41 12.45 30.39
C SER A 540 12.53 11.99 28.94
N THR A 541 12.89 10.73 28.66
CA THR A 541 13.08 10.22 27.28
C THR A 541 11.75 10.05 26.54
N HIS A 542 10.69 9.66 27.26
CA HIS A 542 9.32 9.48 26.76
C HIS A 542 8.56 10.81 26.51
N ARG A 543 9.25 11.96 26.47
CA ARG A 543 8.65 13.31 26.29
C ARG A 543 8.78 13.87 24.86
N ARG A 544 9.04 13.03 23.86
CA ARG A 544 9.29 13.50 22.48
C ARG A 544 8.05 14.19 21.93
N THR A 545 8.25 15.37 21.33
CA THR A 545 7.21 15.97 20.47
C THR A 545 7.20 15.22 19.14
N PRO A 546 6.06 14.67 18.68
CA PRO A 546 6.00 13.90 17.43
C PRO A 546 6.21 14.83 16.24
N ASN A 547 6.88 14.33 15.19
CA ASN A 547 7.23 15.15 14.04
C ASN A 547 6.05 15.29 13.05
N CYS A 548 5.24 16.33 13.24
CA CYS A 548 4.11 16.64 12.36
C CYS A 548 4.51 17.35 11.04
N SER A 549 5.79 17.38 10.66
CA SER A 549 6.26 18.13 9.47
C SER A 549 5.89 17.50 8.13
N ASP A 550 5.51 16.21 8.08
CA ASP A 550 4.93 15.61 6.87
C ASP A 550 3.47 16.04 6.69
N ILE A 551 3.30 17.28 6.24
CA ILE A 551 2.00 17.89 5.97
C ILE A 551 1.27 17.15 4.83
N CYS A 552 1.94 16.33 4.02
CA CYS A 552 1.30 15.53 2.99
C CYS A 552 0.60 14.32 3.61
N PHE A 553 1.32 13.48 4.36
CA PHE A 553 0.75 12.33 5.06
C PHE A 553 -0.28 12.77 6.12
N HIS A 554 0.10 13.69 7.01
CA HIS A 554 -0.76 14.13 8.13
C HIS A 554 -2.01 14.91 7.68
N LYS A 555 -2.12 15.28 6.40
CA LYS A 555 -3.35 15.83 5.80
C LYS A 555 -4.31 14.74 5.33
N GLN A 556 -3.82 13.58 4.90
CA GLN A 556 -4.61 12.50 4.30
C GLN A 556 -4.97 11.38 5.29
N TYR A 557 -4.04 11.03 6.19
CA TYR A 557 -4.12 9.83 7.03
C TYR A 557 -3.73 10.09 8.48
N ARG A 558 -4.29 9.26 9.37
CA ARG A 558 -3.88 9.17 10.78
C ARG A 558 -2.55 8.43 10.90
N THR A 559 -1.70 8.84 11.83
CA THR A 559 -0.61 7.99 12.34
C THR A 559 -1.18 6.73 13.02
N HIS A 560 -0.32 5.78 13.41
CA HIS A 560 -0.75 4.61 14.19
C HIS A 560 -0.86 4.86 15.69
N ASP A 561 -0.16 5.87 16.21
CA ASP A 561 -0.20 6.30 17.61
C ASP A 561 -1.29 7.36 17.90
N GLY A 562 -2.06 7.78 16.89
CA GLY A 562 -3.04 8.88 17.00
C GLY A 562 -2.43 10.28 17.17
N SER A 563 -1.09 10.41 17.18
CA SER A 563 -0.41 11.70 17.25
C SER A 563 -0.63 12.56 15.99
N CYS A 564 -0.30 13.85 16.09
CA CYS A 564 -0.50 14.84 15.02
C CYS A 564 -1.96 14.99 14.51
N ASN A 565 -2.95 14.37 15.16
CA ASN A 565 -4.37 14.63 14.92
C ASN A 565 -4.69 16.09 15.26
N ASN A 566 -4.42 16.53 16.49
CA ASN A 566 -4.44 17.95 16.84
C ASN A 566 -3.07 18.60 16.52
N LEU A 567 -3.03 19.48 15.52
CA LEU A 567 -1.78 20.11 15.07
C LEU A 567 -1.21 21.16 16.04
N GLN A 568 -2.00 21.67 16.99
CA GLN A 568 -1.54 22.60 18.03
C GLN A 568 -1.07 21.86 19.30
N HIS A 569 -1.67 20.69 19.55
CA HIS A 569 -1.35 19.82 20.69
C HIS A 569 -1.15 18.37 20.23
N PRO A 570 -0.01 18.03 19.59
CA PRO A 570 0.17 16.77 18.85
C PRO A 570 0.02 15.46 19.63
N MET A 571 0.03 15.49 20.96
CA MET A 571 -0.17 14.32 21.82
C MET A 571 -1.61 14.19 22.37
N TRP A 572 -2.53 15.11 22.04
CA TRP A 572 -3.93 14.96 22.44
C TRP A 572 -4.57 13.76 21.74
N GLY A 573 -5.11 12.84 22.53
CA GLY A 573 -5.69 11.58 22.06
C GLY A 573 -4.68 10.54 21.56
N ALA A 574 -3.37 10.77 21.68
CA ALA A 574 -2.35 9.82 21.26
C ALA A 574 -2.21 8.64 22.25
N SER A 575 -1.70 7.51 21.79
CA SER A 575 -1.37 6.34 22.61
C SER A 575 -0.23 6.63 23.60
N LEU A 576 -0.22 5.86 24.69
CA LEU A 576 0.69 5.99 25.84
C LEU A 576 0.68 7.37 26.54
N THR A 577 -0.44 8.10 26.41
CA THR A 577 -0.66 9.38 27.11
C THR A 577 -1.52 9.24 28.37
N ALA A 578 -1.56 10.28 29.19
CA ALA A 578 -2.38 10.32 30.39
C ALA A 578 -3.88 10.38 30.07
N PHE A 579 -4.68 9.56 30.76
CA PHE A 579 -6.13 9.74 30.79
C PHE A 579 -6.49 11.16 31.25
N GLN A 580 -7.41 11.80 30.53
CA GLN A 580 -7.90 13.14 30.83
C GLN A 580 -8.84 13.12 32.05
N ARG A 581 -9.06 14.27 32.70
CA ARG A 581 -10.00 14.36 33.84
C ARG A 581 -10.96 15.53 33.75
N LEU A 582 -12.21 15.28 34.17
CA LEU A 582 -13.22 16.30 34.44
C LEU A 582 -13.05 16.94 35.83
N LEU A 583 -12.55 16.15 36.79
CA LEU A 583 -12.46 16.49 38.21
C LEU A 583 -11.07 16.09 38.75
N LYS A 584 -10.56 16.82 39.74
CA LYS A 584 -9.29 16.48 40.42
C LYS A 584 -9.40 15.10 41.08
N PRO A 585 -8.34 14.26 41.04
CA PRO A 585 -8.41 12.92 41.62
C PRO A 585 -8.54 12.93 43.15
N ALA A 586 -9.20 11.90 43.68
CA ALA A 586 -9.43 11.67 45.10
C ALA A 586 -8.61 10.46 45.58
N TYR A 587 -7.37 10.72 46.01
CA TYR A 587 -6.49 9.76 46.68
C TYR A 587 -6.50 9.98 48.21
N GLN A 588 -6.27 8.92 48.99
CA GLN A 588 -6.30 8.93 50.47
C GLN A 588 -5.27 9.91 51.08
N ASN A 589 -4.12 10.07 50.42
CA ASN A 589 -3.09 11.06 50.79
C ASN A 589 -3.16 12.35 49.93
N GLY A 590 -4.15 12.48 49.05
CA GLY A 590 -4.26 13.56 48.06
C GLY A 590 -3.41 13.42 46.80
N PHE A 591 -2.52 12.43 46.71
CA PHE A 591 -1.51 12.35 45.64
C PHE A 591 -1.49 11.04 44.84
N ASN A 592 -1.35 9.89 45.48
CA ASN A 592 -1.14 8.61 44.79
C ASN A 592 -1.65 7.37 45.53
N LEU A 593 -1.98 7.47 46.82
CA LEU A 593 -2.43 6.36 47.65
C LEU A 593 -3.92 6.09 47.43
N PRO A 594 -4.35 4.90 46.97
CA PRO A 594 -5.77 4.58 46.75
C PRO A 594 -6.60 4.76 48.02
N ARG A 595 -7.88 5.17 47.87
CA ARG A 595 -8.80 5.24 49.01
C ARG A 595 -9.07 3.83 49.54
N GLY A 596 -8.79 3.59 50.82
CA GLY A 596 -8.88 2.26 51.44
C GLY A 596 -7.65 1.38 51.21
N PHE A 597 -6.48 1.96 50.93
CA PHE A 597 -5.22 1.21 50.86
C PHE A 597 -4.71 0.83 52.26
N SER A 598 -4.86 1.74 53.23
CA SER A 598 -4.48 1.52 54.64
C SER A 598 -5.66 1.00 55.46
N LEU A 599 -5.42 0.04 56.35
CA LEU A 599 -6.42 -0.54 57.26
C LEU A 599 -6.40 0.06 58.68
N ALA A 600 -5.61 1.11 58.93
CA ALA A 600 -5.30 1.61 60.27
C ALA A 600 -6.20 2.79 60.72
N GLU A 601 -6.36 2.91 62.04
CA GLU A 601 -7.33 3.78 62.74
C GLU A 601 -7.04 5.29 62.66
N ASP A 602 -5.89 5.70 62.09
CA ASP A 602 -5.39 7.09 62.08
C ASP A 602 -5.96 7.95 60.92
N SER A 603 -6.96 7.42 60.21
CA SER A 603 -7.64 8.08 59.09
C SER A 603 -8.79 8.97 59.56
N ARG A 604 -8.84 10.22 59.06
CA ARG A 604 -10.01 11.11 59.26
C ARG A 604 -11.18 10.81 58.30
N GLU A 605 -11.00 9.90 57.35
CA GLU A 605 -12.09 9.42 56.48
C GLU A 605 -12.88 8.29 57.14
N LEU A 606 -14.21 8.29 56.95
CA LEU A 606 -15.06 7.14 57.30
C LEU A 606 -14.66 5.92 56.45
N PRO A 607 -14.57 4.71 57.04
CA PRO A 607 -14.09 3.52 56.34
C PRO A 607 -14.94 3.21 55.11
N LEU A 608 -14.28 2.88 53.99
CA LEU A 608 -14.94 2.42 52.77
C LEU A 608 -15.30 0.93 52.87
N PRO A 609 -16.43 0.50 52.28
CA PRO A 609 -16.78 -0.92 52.24
C PRO A 609 -15.79 -1.70 51.36
N LEU A 610 -15.58 -2.97 51.70
CA LEU A 610 -14.82 -3.90 50.87
C LEU A 610 -15.49 -4.02 49.48
N PRO A 611 -14.75 -3.93 48.36
CA PRO A 611 -15.34 -4.00 47.02
C PRO A 611 -16.20 -5.26 46.79
N ARG A 612 -15.75 -6.40 47.31
CA ARG A 612 -16.47 -7.68 47.26
C ARG A 612 -17.77 -7.69 48.09
N LEU A 613 -17.85 -6.93 49.18
CA LEU A 613 -19.08 -6.80 49.97
C LEU A 613 -20.12 -5.95 49.25
N VAL A 614 -19.70 -4.87 48.54
CA VAL A 614 -20.62 -4.08 47.69
C VAL A 614 -21.13 -4.94 46.52
N SER A 615 -20.26 -5.76 45.93
CA SER A 615 -20.63 -6.70 44.88
C SER A 615 -21.73 -7.67 45.32
N THR A 616 -21.52 -8.42 46.42
CA THR A 616 -22.49 -9.44 46.88
C THR A 616 -23.78 -8.86 47.45
N ALA A 617 -23.74 -7.68 48.08
CA ALA A 617 -24.92 -7.09 48.69
C ALA A 617 -25.85 -6.35 47.69
N MET A 618 -25.32 -5.94 46.52
CA MET A 618 -26.01 -4.97 45.64
C MET A 618 -25.84 -5.18 44.13
N ILE A 619 -24.82 -5.88 43.64
CA ILE A 619 -24.48 -5.91 42.20
C ILE A 619 -24.63 -7.30 41.57
N GLY A 620 -24.25 -8.36 42.28
CA GLY A 620 -24.41 -9.74 41.81
C GLY A 620 -25.88 -10.15 41.72
N THR A 621 -26.27 -10.81 40.62
CA THR A 621 -27.63 -11.33 40.43
C THR A 621 -27.64 -12.73 39.80
N GLU A 622 -28.54 -13.57 40.33
CA GLU A 622 -28.98 -14.82 39.69
C GLU A 622 -30.18 -14.60 38.74
N THR A 623 -30.95 -13.53 38.95
CA THR A 623 -32.08 -13.15 38.09
C THR A 623 -31.58 -12.40 36.86
N ILE A 624 -32.10 -12.76 35.69
CA ILE A 624 -31.68 -12.23 34.38
C ILE A 624 -32.91 -11.85 33.56
N THR A 625 -33.34 -10.60 33.66
CA THR A 625 -34.30 -10.00 32.72
C THR A 625 -33.67 -9.82 31.34
N SER A 626 -34.40 -10.21 30.29
CA SER A 626 -33.97 -10.08 28.89
C SER A 626 -34.49 -8.79 28.26
N ASP A 627 -33.70 -8.17 27.38
CA ASP A 627 -34.09 -6.95 26.66
C ASP A 627 -34.92 -7.32 25.41
N ASP A 628 -36.22 -7.03 25.45
CA ASP A 628 -37.17 -7.37 24.38
C ASP A 628 -37.00 -6.52 23.10
N GLN A 629 -36.26 -5.41 23.19
CA GLN A 629 -36.03 -4.48 22.08
C GLN A 629 -34.67 -4.69 21.43
N PHE A 630 -33.64 -5.07 22.19
CA PHE A 630 -32.25 -5.10 21.73
C PHE A 630 -31.54 -6.45 21.89
N THR A 631 -30.70 -6.76 20.92
CA THR A 631 -29.96 -8.02 20.80
C THR A 631 -28.67 -7.98 21.63
N HIS A 632 -28.06 -9.15 21.85
CA HIS A 632 -26.76 -9.24 22.54
C HIS A 632 -25.63 -8.52 21.77
N MET A 633 -25.80 -8.27 20.46
CA MET A 633 -24.93 -7.42 19.65
C MET A 633 -24.82 -5.97 20.16
N LEU A 634 -25.83 -5.45 20.86
CA LEU A 634 -25.75 -4.12 21.48
C LEU A 634 -24.65 -4.06 22.55
N MET A 635 -24.50 -5.12 23.35
CA MET A 635 -23.40 -5.27 24.30
C MET A 635 -22.08 -5.46 23.55
N GLN A 636 -22.05 -6.38 22.58
CA GLN A 636 -20.81 -6.78 21.92
C GLN A 636 -20.12 -5.66 21.14
N TRP A 637 -20.90 -4.77 20.50
CA TRP A 637 -20.35 -3.57 19.87
C TRP A 637 -19.77 -2.60 20.91
N GLY A 638 -20.41 -2.47 22.08
CA GLY A 638 -19.89 -1.68 23.19
C GLY A 638 -18.51 -2.16 23.64
N GLN A 639 -18.32 -3.48 23.81
CA GLN A 639 -17.00 -4.06 24.13
C GLN A 639 -15.98 -3.85 23.00
N PHE A 640 -16.37 -4.10 21.75
CA PHE A 640 -15.46 -3.94 20.61
C PHE A 640 -15.00 -2.48 20.44
N LEU A 641 -15.88 -1.52 20.75
CA LEU A 641 -15.64 -0.08 20.71
C LEU A 641 -14.83 0.43 21.92
N ASP A 642 -15.08 -0.09 23.13
CA ASP A 642 -14.25 0.14 24.34
C ASP A 642 -12.78 -0.18 24.04
N HIS A 643 -12.57 -1.32 23.40
CA HIS A 643 -11.27 -1.82 22.97
C HIS A 643 -10.63 -1.04 21.81
N ASP A 644 -11.31 -0.06 21.21
CA ASP A 644 -10.75 0.85 20.19
C ASP A 644 -10.20 2.15 20.77
N MET A 645 -10.68 2.51 21.98
CA MET A 645 -10.52 3.85 22.57
C MET A 645 -9.69 3.84 23.86
N ASP A 646 -9.85 2.81 24.70
CA ASP A 646 -9.04 2.71 25.91
C ASP A 646 -8.56 1.31 26.32
N GLN A 647 -7.35 1.34 26.88
CA GLN A 647 -6.79 0.29 27.70
C GLN A 647 -5.85 0.92 28.72
N THR A 648 -6.04 0.62 30.01
CA THR A 648 -5.06 1.05 31.02
C THR A 648 -3.84 0.13 31.03
N VAL A 649 -2.62 0.70 30.99
CA VAL A 649 -1.38 -0.06 31.24
C VAL A 649 -1.39 -0.61 32.67
N ALA A 650 -1.26 -1.92 32.82
CA ALA A 650 -1.14 -2.60 34.11
C ALA A 650 0.32 -2.58 34.59
N ALA A 651 0.54 -2.62 35.92
CA ALA A 651 1.88 -2.74 36.49
C ALA A 651 2.68 -3.89 35.86
N ILE A 652 3.92 -3.60 35.45
CA ILE A 652 4.78 -4.58 34.76
C ILE A 652 5.16 -5.71 35.72
N SER A 653 5.38 -5.39 36.99
CA SER A 653 5.59 -6.37 38.05
C SER A 653 4.28 -6.84 38.67
N MET A 654 4.19 -8.15 38.93
CA MET A 654 3.18 -8.77 39.77
C MET A 654 3.75 -9.24 41.13
N SER A 655 4.98 -8.81 41.43
CA SER A 655 5.69 -8.91 42.71
C SER A 655 5.81 -7.54 43.40
N ARG A 656 5.84 -7.51 44.74
CA ARG A 656 6.05 -6.29 45.54
C ARG A 656 7.42 -5.64 45.29
N PHE A 657 7.46 -4.31 45.24
CA PHE A 657 8.69 -3.52 45.15
C PHE A 657 9.46 -3.42 46.48
N SER A 658 8.95 -4.01 47.56
CA SER A 658 9.62 -4.05 48.87
C SER A 658 10.51 -5.28 49.04
N ASP A 659 10.01 -6.48 48.70
CA ASP A 659 10.71 -7.75 48.94
C ASP A 659 10.50 -8.82 47.84
N GLY A 660 9.87 -8.47 46.71
CA GLY A 660 9.68 -9.38 45.58
C GLY A 660 8.55 -10.40 45.74
N ALA A 661 7.84 -10.45 46.87
CA ALA A 661 6.77 -11.44 47.08
C ALA A 661 5.60 -11.26 46.08
N PRO A 662 5.05 -12.34 45.48
CA PRO A 662 3.96 -12.24 44.51
C PRO A 662 2.65 -11.68 45.09
N CYS A 663 2.02 -10.73 44.39
CA CYS A 663 0.70 -10.17 44.74
C CYS A 663 -0.45 -11.21 44.70
N SER A 664 -0.20 -12.39 44.13
CA SER A 664 -1.10 -13.55 44.10
C SER A 664 -1.09 -14.34 45.41
N GLU A 665 -0.01 -14.26 46.18
CA GLU A 665 0.18 -14.99 47.44
C GLU A 665 -0.01 -14.10 48.69
N VAL A 666 0.20 -12.78 48.56
CA VAL A 666 0.05 -11.82 49.68
C VAL A 666 -1.24 -11.01 49.60
N CYS A 667 -1.88 -10.84 50.77
CA CYS A 667 -3.04 -9.96 50.95
C CYS A 667 -2.71 -8.61 51.60
N THR A 668 -1.43 -8.26 51.68
CA THR A 668 -0.94 -6.97 52.18
C THR A 668 -0.84 -5.96 51.04
N ASN A 669 -1.45 -4.77 51.23
CA ASN A 669 -1.35 -3.66 50.27
C ASN A 669 0.04 -3.01 50.35
N ASP A 670 0.81 -3.14 49.29
CA ASP A 670 2.21 -2.71 49.18
C ASP A 670 2.56 -2.71 47.67
N PRO A 671 3.00 -1.58 47.07
CA PRO A 671 3.04 -1.45 45.61
C PRO A 671 3.88 -2.52 44.88
N PRO A 672 3.41 -3.02 43.71
CA PRO A 672 2.20 -2.64 42.99
C PRO A 672 0.94 -3.40 43.43
N CYS A 673 0.97 -4.19 44.50
CA CYS A 673 -0.19 -4.94 44.99
C CYS A 673 -1.22 -4.03 45.67
N PHE A 674 -2.51 -4.24 45.36
CA PHE A 674 -3.64 -3.61 46.04
C PHE A 674 -4.82 -4.59 46.09
N SER A 675 -4.59 -5.73 46.74
CA SER A 675 -5.44 -6.93 46.70
C SER A 675 -6.86 -6.68 47.22
N VAL A 676 -7.86 -7.31 46.59
CA VAL A 676 -9.27 -7.14 46.98
C VAL A 676 -9.60 -8.10 48.12
N MET A 677 -9.70 -7.59 49.35
CA MET A 677 -10.01 -8.40 50.53
C MET A 677 -11.39 -9.06 50.43
N ILE A 678 -11.45 -10.34 50.83
CA ILE A 678 -12.66 -11.16 50.85
C ILE A 678 -13.29 -11.08 52.26
N PRO A 679 -14.61 -10.80 52.40
CA PRO A 679 -15.29 -10.79 53.70
C PRO A 679 -15.24 -12.17 54.38
N GLU A 680 -15.15 -12.21 55.72
CA GLU A 680 -15.02 -13.47 56.48
C GLU A 680 -16.17 -14.47 56.27
N ASN A 681 -17.36 -13.97 55.93
CA ASN A 681 -18.55 -14.79 55.64
C ASN A 681 -18.70 -15.18 54.16
N ASP A 682 -17.82 -14.73 53.26
CA ASP A 682 -17.88 -15.10 51.83
C ASP A 682 -17.29 -16.51 51.61
N PRO A 683 -17.96 -17.41 50.86
CA PRO A 683 -17.46 -18.75 50.59
C PRO A 683 -16.03 -18.83 50.04
N ARG A 684 -15.52 -17.81 49.33
CA ARG A 684 -14.13 -17.76 48.82
C ARG A 684 -13.07 -17.75 49.90
N VAL A 685 -13.39 -17.36 51.14
CA VAL A 685 -12.39 -17.27 52.23
C VAL A 685 -11.67 -18.61 52.48
N ARG A 686 -12.31 -19.72 52.09
CA ARG A 686 -11.77 -21.09 52.12
C ARG A 686 -10.64 -21.34 51.10
N ASN A 687 -10.63 -20.59 49.99
CA ASN A 687 -9.68 -20.72 48.89
C ASN A 687 -8.60 -19.61 48.92
N GLY A 688 -8.88 -18.48 49.58
CA GLY A 688 -7.94 -17.37 49.78
C GLY A 688 -8.58 -16.21 50.55
N ARG A 689 -7.78 -15.40 51.25
CA ARG A 689 -8.27 -14.25 52.05
C ARG A 689 -8.47 -12.96 51.22
N CYS A 690 -7.97 -12.93 50.00
CA CYS A 690 -8.12 -11.85 49.05
C CYS A 690 -8.15 -12.38 47.61
N MET A 691 -8.59 -11.55 46.67
CA MET A 691 -8.42 -11.76 45.24
C MET A 691 -7.26 -10.90 44.72
N PHE A 692 -6.46 -11.48 43.83
CA PHE A 692 -5.31 -10.83 43.19
C PHE A 692 -5.71 -9.54 42.46
N PHE A 693 -5.03 -8.43 42.77
CA PHE A 693 -5.17 -7.17 42.07
C PHE A 693 -3.86 -6.38 42.13
N VAL A 694 -3.37 -5.94 40.96
CA VAL A 694 -2.25 -5.00 40.82
C VAL A 694 -2.74 -3.64 40.33
N ARG A 695 -2.08 -2.58 40.81
CA ARG A 695 -2.31 -1.19 40.39
C ARG A 695 -1.99 -0.98 38.91
N SER A 696 -2.61 0.04 38.33
CA SER A 696 -2.30 0.52 36.96
C SER A 696 -1.00 1.33 36.97
N SER A 697 -0.13 1.17 35.97
CA SER A 697 1.16 1.90 35.91
C SER A 697 0.95 3.42 35.86
N PRO A 698 1.80 4.20 36.55
CA PRO A 698 1.67 5.64 36.61
C PRO A 698 2.28 6.30 35.36
N VAL A 699 1.72 7.44 34.95
CA VAL A 699 2.32 8.31 33.94
C VAL A 699 3.65 8.87 34.46
N CYS A 700 4.70 8.79 33.64
CA CYS A 700 6.02 9.35 33.90
C CYS A 700 5.97 10.78 34.46
N GLY A 701 6.54 10.98 35.65
CA GLY A 701 6.56 12.31 36.29
C GLY A 701 5.23 12.78 36.89
N SER A 702 4.23 11.90 37.07
CA SER A 702 3.07 12.13 37.94
C SER A 702 3.30 11.56 39.35
N GLY A 703 2.41 11.85 40.31
CA GLY A 703 2.45 11.24 41.64
C GLY A 703 2.75 12.25 42.76
N MET A 704 3.62 11.89 43.71
CA MET A 704 3.85 12.70 44.91
C MET A 704 4.49 14.08 44.62
N THR A 705 5.19 14.22 43.50
CA THR A 705 5.74 15.49 43.03
C THR A 705 6.02 15.46 41.53
N SER A 706 5.49 16.43 40.79
CA SER A 706 5.54 16.47 39.32
C SER A 706 6.40 17.60 38.78
N LEU A 707 7.04 17.33 37.65
CA LEU A 707 7.78 18.32 36.85
C LEU A 707 6.95 19.02 35.80
N LEU A 708 5.91 18.35 35.29
CA LEU A 708 5.31 18.66 33.99
C LEU A 708 4.67 20.06 33.94
N MET A 709 4.43 20.67 35.11
CA MET A 709 3.88 22.01 35.27
C MET A 709 4.63 22.85 36.33
N ASN A 710 5.85 22.45 36.71
CA ASN A 710 6.62 23.06 37.81
C ASN A 710 5.86 23.10 39.17
N SER A 711 4.96 22.14 39.37
CA SER A 711 3.97 22.08 40.46
C SER A 711 3.53 20.65 40.74
N VAL A 712 3.13 20.34 41.98
CA VAL A 712 2.67 19.00 42.38
C VAL A 712 1.41 18.58 41.62
N TYR A 713 1.47 17.43 40.93
CA TYR A 713 0.37 16.88 40.15
C TYR A 713 0.16 15.39 40.53
N PRO A 714 -1.03 14.99 41.04
CA PRO A 714 -1.30 13.62 41.49
C PRO A 714 -1.03 12.53 40.45
N ARG A 715 -1.00 11.27 40.89
CA ARG A 715 -0.79 10.10 40.02
C ARG A 715 -1.86 10.03 38.94
N GLU A 716 -1.42 9.95 37.70
CA GLU A 716 -2.26 9.67 36.54
C GLU A 716 -1.94 8.30 35.96
N GLN A 717 -2.90 7.73 35.21
CA GLN A 717 -2.77 6.42 34.56
C GLN A 717 -2.61 6.59 33.04
N ILE A 718 -1.87 5.66 32.44
CA ILE A 718 -1.56 5.65 31.01
C ILE A 718 -2.69 4.95 30.24
N ASN A 719 -3.20 5.58 29.18
CA ASN A 719 -3.96 4.89 28.13
C ASN A 719 -2.97 4.32 27.10
N HIS A 720 -2.97 3.00 26.91
CA HIS A 720 -2.12 2.30 25.94
C HIS A 720 -2.61 2.50 24.49
N LEU A 721 -3.90 2.74 24.29
CA LEU A 721 -4.48 2.93 22.94
C LEU A 721 -4.55 4.40 22.52
N THR A 722 -4.67 4.64 21.21
CA THR A 722 -5.19 5.93 20.72
C THR A 722 -6.60 6.14 21.29
N SER A 723 -6.96 7.40 21.56
CA SER A 723 -8.29 7.72 22.08
C SER A 723 -9.36 7.80 20.98
N TYR A 724 -8.97 7.79 19.71
CA TYR A 724 -9.88 8.01 18.59
C TYR A 724 -10.66 6.75 18.25
N ILE A 725 -11.87 6.92 17.72
CA ILE A 725 -12.59 5.80 17.06
C ILE A 725 -12.00 5.69 15.67
N ASP A 726 -10.90 4.93 15.54
CA ASP A 726 -10.10 4.82 14.33
C ASP A 726 -9.65 3.39 13.97
N ALA A 727 -10.25 2.39 14.62
CA ALA A 727 -9.98 0.97 14.44
C ALA A 727 -8.54 0.56 14.85
N SER A 728 -7.96 1.23 15.83
CA SER A 728 -6.75 0.77 16.54
C SER A 728 -6.90 -0.67 17.04
N ASN A 729 -8.12 -1.08 17.39
CA ASN A 729 -8.46 -2.47 17.76
C ASN A 729 -8.29 -3.51 16.61
N VAL A 730 -8.17 -3.05 15.36
CA VAL A 730 -7.82 -3.83 14.16
C VAL A 730 -6.37 -3.60 13.73
N TYR A 731 -5.86 -2.36 13.87
CA TYR A 731 -4.60 -1.91 13.24
C TYR A 731 -3.40 -1.72 14.18
N GLY A 732 -3.57 -1.85 15.49
CA GLY A 732 -2.57 -1.52 16.50
C GLY A 732 -2.60 -0.04 16.90
N SER A 733 -1.96 0.30 18.02
CA SER A 733 -1.79 1.68 18.51
C SER A 733 -0.34 2.19 18.40
N THR A 734 0.48 1.48 17.61
CA THR A 734 1.87 1.80 17.28
C THR A 734 2.21 1.39 15.85
N GLU A 735 3.26 1.99 15.27
CA GLU A 735 3.80 1.58 13.97
C GLU A 735 4.31 0.12 13.98
N GLN A 736 4.88 -0.35 15.10
CA GLN A 736 5.37 -1.72 15.23
C GLN A 736 4.23 -2.73 15.14
N GLU A 737 3.15 -2.55 15.91
CA GLU A 737 1.99 -3.45 15.87
C GLU A 737 1.34 -3.46 14.49
N SER A 738 1.21 -2.29 13.85
CA SER A 738 0.74 -2.16 12.46
C SER A 738 1.59 -3.03 11.50
N GLN A 739 2.92 -2.96 11.56
CA GLN A 739 3.81 -3.80 10.75
C GLN A 739 3.74 -5.30 11.13
N GLU A 740 3.50 -5.62 12.40
CA GLU A 740 3.25 -6.99 12.87
C GLU A 740 1.91 -7.54 12.36
N LEU A 741 0.95 -6.69 11.99
CA LEU A 741 -0.38 -7.07 11.47
C LEU A 741 -0.49 -7.05 9.94
N ARG A 742 0.36 -6.31 9.21
CA ARG A 742 0.27 -6.10 7.74
C ARG A 742 0.94 -7.18 6.88
N ASP A 743 0.33 -7.58 5.76
CA ASP A 743 0.97 -8.41 4.73
C ASP A 743 1.98 -7.59 3.91
N LEU A 744 3.14 -7.34 4.50
CA LEU A 744 4.26 -6.66 3.84
C LEU A 744 4.93 -7.51 2.74
N SER A 745 4.50 -8.77 2.53
CA SER A 745 5.02 -9.62 1.44
C SER A 745 4.44 -9.28 0.07
N SER A 746 3.34 -8.52 0.02
CA SER A 746 2.66 -8.19 -1.22
C SER A 746 2.20 -6.72 -1.30
N GLN A 747 2.31 -6.13 -2.49
CA GLN A 747 1.83 -4.79 -2.78
C GLN A 747 0.30 -4.79 -2.99
N ARG A 748 -0.45 -5.21 -1.95
CA ARG A 748 -1.92 -5.34 -1.94
C ARG A 748 -2.59 -4.63 -0.76
N GLY A 749 -1.81 -4.09 0.18
CA GLY A 749 -2.32 -3.35 1.35
C GLY A 749 -3.14 -4.18 2.34
N LEU A 750 -2.94 -5.49 2.37
CA LEU A 750 -3.71 -6.42 3.21
C LEU A 750 -3.16 -6.53 4.64
N LEU A 751 -3.99 -7.04 5.55
CA LEU A 751 -3.58 -7.60 6.84
C LEU A 751 -3.24 -9.10 6.69
N LYS A 752 -2.25 -9.57 7.45
CA LYS A 752 -1.75 -10.96 7.45
C LYS A 752 -2.90 -11.93 7.64
N GLN A 753 -2.99 -12.95 6.78
CA GLN A 753 -4.11 -13.87 6.77
C GLN A 753 -3.82 -15.13 7.57
N GLY A 754 -4.74 -15.53 8.45
CA GLY A 754 -4.66 -16.79 9.19
C GLY A 754 -5.13 -17.99 8.38
N GLN A 755 -5.25 -19.13 9.06
CA GLN A 755 -5.78 -20.35 8.45
C GLN A 755 -7.23 -20.20 7.98
N VAL A 756 -7.57 -20.90 6.90
CA VAL A 756 -8.95 -21.19 6.49
C VAL A 756 -9.31 -22.53 7.13
N VAL A 757 -10.37 -22.59 7.94
CA VAL A 757 -10.82 -23.83 8.57
C VAL A 757 -11.95 -24.46 7.74
N PRO A 758 -12.13 -25.81 7.69
CA PRO A 758 -13.08 -26.45 6.75
C PRO A 758 -14.56 -26.05 6.91
N SER A 759 -14.92 -25.37 7.99
CA SER A 759 -16.25 -24.81 8.29
C SER A 759 -16.39 -23.31 7.96
N SER A 760 -15.39 -22.72 7.30
CA SER A 760 -15.24 -21.29 7.02
C SER A 760 -14.63 -21.12 5.62
N GLY A 761 -15.36 -20.52 4.68
CA GLY A 761 -14.83 -20.25 3.33
C GLY A 761 -13.78 -19.13 3.29
N LYS A 762 -13.77 -18.26 4.30
CA LYS A 762 -12.88 -17.10 4.43
C LYS A 762 -11.81 -17.32 5.50
N HIS A 763 -10.68 -16.63 5.38
CA HIS A 763 -9.59 -16.67 6.36
C HIS A 763 -10.04 -16.20 7.75
N LEU A 764 -9.45 -16.79 8.79
CA LEU A 764 -9.49 -16.24 10.15
C LEU A 764 -8.32 -15.25 10.35
N LEU A 765 -8.29 -14.61 11.53
CA LEU A 765 -7.11 -13.89 12.00
C LEU A 765 -5.88 -14.81 12.04
N PRO A 766 -4.65 -14.29 11.88
CA PRO A 766 -3.43 -15.06 12.09
C PRO A 766 -3.26 -15.40 13.58
N PHE A 767 -2.48 -16.44 13.89
CA PHE A 767 -2.09 -16.72 15.28
C PHE A 767 -0.93 -15.81 15.71
N ALA A 768 -0.91 -15.41 16.97
CA ALA A 768 0.23 -14.74 17.56
C ALA A 768 1.45 -15.69 17.62
N VAL A 769 2.63 -15.19 17.29
CA VAL A 769 3.88 -15.95 17.29
C VAL A 769 4.68 -15.60 18.55
N GLY A 770 5.17 -16.62 19.26
CA GLY A 770 5.62 -16.48 20.64
C GLY A 770 4.46 -16.66 21.64
N PRO A 771 4.64 -16.31 22.94
CA PRO A 771 3.54 -16.29 23.90
C PRO A 771 2.49 -15.25 23.46
N PRO A 772 1.23 -15.71 23.30
CA PRO A 772 0.43 -16.02 24.47
C PRO A 772 -0.04 -17.49 24.47
N THR A 773 0.29 -18.19 25.53
CA THR A 773 -0.12 -19.57 25.81
C THR A 773 -1.52 -19.67 26.42
N GLU A 774 -2.18 -18.55 26.66
CA GLU A 774 -3.43 -18.44 27.41
C GLU A 774 -4.60 -19.20 26.80
N CYS A 775 -4.59 -19.30 25.48
CA CYS A 775 -5.56 -20.06 24.72
C CYS A 775 -5.29 -21.58 24.79
N MET A 776 -4.10 -21.99 25.23
CA MET A 776 -3.72 -23.38 25.49
C MET A 776 -3.92 -23.74 26.98
N ARG A 777 -5.18 -23.59 27.44
CA ARG A 777 -5.61 -23.73 28.85
C ARG A 777 -5.41 -25.14 29.43
N ASP A 778 -5.46 -26.14 28.56
CA ASP A 778 -5.19 -27.55 28.83
C ASP A 778 -4.64 -28.13 27.51
N GLU A 779 -3.54 -28.89 27.58
CA GLU A 779 -2.96 -29.56 26.41
C GLU A 779 -3.92 -30.60 25.78
N ASN A 780 -4.98 -31.00 26.51
CA ASN A 780 -6.03 -31.92 26.05
C ASN A 780 -7.29 -31.21 25.49
N GLU A 781 -7.66 -30.01 25.96
CA GLU A 781 -8.85 -29.28 25.46
C GLU A 781 -8.54 -28.29 24.34
N SER A 782 -7.36 -27.64 24.34
CA SER A 782 -7.08 -26.53 23.42
C SER A 782 -5.62 -26.50 22.94
N PRO A 783 -5.29 -27.19 21.83
CA PRO A 783 -3.97 -27.10 21.18
C PRO A 783 -3.84 -25.85 20.29
N VAL A 784 -4.59 -24.78 20.56
CA VAL A 784 -4.78 -23.63 19.65
C VAL A 784 -4.28 -22.34 20.30
N LEU A 785 -3.34 -21.68 19.63
CA LEU A 785 -2.81 -20.37 20.03
C LEU A 785 -3.88 -19.27 19.96
N CYS A 786 -3.65 -18.16 20.66
CA CYS A 786 -4.51 -16.99 20.50
C CYS A 786 -4.31 -16.32 19.14
N PHE A 787 -5.36 -15.71 18.63
CA PHE A 787 -5.31 -14.88 17.43
C PHE A 787 -4.56 -13.56 17.70
N LEU A 788 -3.92 -13.03 16.65
CA LEU A 788 -3.28 -11.72 16.64
C LEU A 788 -4.23 -10.68 16.02
N ALA A 789 -4.36 -9.53 16.66
CA ALA A 789 -5.20 -8.39 16.27
C ALA A 789 -4.61 -7.08 16.83
N GLY A 790 -5.16 -5.93 16.42
CA GLY A 790 -4.71 -4.60 16.87
C GLY A 790 -4.85 -4.36 18.37
N ASP A 791 -5.91 -4.87 18.98
CA ASP A 791 -6.05 -4.95 20.44
C ASP A 791 -5.74 -6.39 20.91
N HIS A 792 -4.81 -6.53 21.86
CA HIS A 792 -4.41 -7.86 22.34
C HIS A 792 -5.52 -8.57 23.14
N ARG A 793 -6.54 -7.83 23.62
CA ARG A 793 -7.69 -8.41 24.31
C ARG A 793 -8.71 -9.06 23.38
N ALA A 794 -8.49 -9.08 22.06
CA ALA A 794 -9.34 -9.74 21.07
C ALA A 794 -9.70 -11.22 21.34
N ASN A 795 -8.96 -11.91 22.23
CA ASN A 795 -9.19 -13.31 22.61
C ASN A 795 -9.89 -13.46 23.98
N GLU A 796 -10.23 -12.35 24.65
CA GLU A 796 -10.85 -12.35 25.98
C GLU A 796 -12.09 -13.24 26.01
N GLN A 797 -13.00 -13.12 25.03
CA GLN A 797 -14.12 -14.04 24.80
C GLN A 797 -14.51 -14.14 23.30
N LEU A 798 -15.13 -15.27 22.91
CA LEU A 798 -15.31 -15.66 21.50
C LEU A 798 -16.12 -14.68 20.64
N GLY A 799 -17.11 -13.98 21.21
CA GLY A 799 -17.92 -12.99 20.50
C GLY A 799 -17.10 -11.77 20.11
N LEU A 800 -16.17 -11.35 20.96
CA LEU A 800 -15.18 -10.32 20.64
C LEU A 800 -14.24 -10.81 19.53
N THR A 801 -13.70 -12.02 19.65
CA THR A 801 -12.84 -12.63 18.60
C THR A 801 -13.54 -12.73 17.25
N ALA A 802 -14.85 -13.01 17.23
CA ALA A 802 -15.68 -12.99 16.03
C ALA A 802 -15.77 -11.58 15.42
N MET A 803 -15.89 -10.52 16.24
CA MET A 803 -15.88 -9.13 15.78
C MET A 803 -14.52 -8.71 15.18
N HIS A 804 -13.39 -8.98 15.85
CA HIS A 804 -12.07 -8.68 15.27
C HIS A 804 -11.85 -9.42 13.94
N THR A 805 -12.28 -10.70 13.85
CA THR A 805 -12.22 -11.47 12.60
C THR A 805 -13.08 -10.85 11.49
N LEU A 806 -14.27 -10.34 11.83
CA LEU A 806 -15.18 -9.70 10.88
C LEU A 806 -14.57 -8.41 10.30
N TRP A 807 -13.98 -7.56 11.14
CA TRP A 807 -13.40 -6.28 10.71
C TRP A 807 -12.04 -6.43 10.01
N PHE A 808 -11.22 -7.43 10.40
CA PHE A 808 -10.05 -7.87 9.63
C PHE A 808 -10.43 -8.31 8.20
N ARG A 809 -11.54 -9.05 8.06
CA ARG A 809 -12.05 -9.46 6.74
C ARG A 809 -12.52 -8.24 5.93
N GLU A 810 -13.21 -7.28 6.55
CA GLU A 810 -13.67 -6.06 5.86
C GLU A 810 -12.50 -5.23 5.31
N HIS A 811 -11.43 -5.04 6.09
CA HIS A 811 -10.20 -4.38 5.60
C HIS A 811 -9.66 -5.07 4.34
N ASN A 812 -9.51 -6.40 4.40
CA ASN A 812 -8.97 -7.17 3.29
C ASN A 812 -9.90 -7.20 2.06
N ARG A 813 -11.22 -7.08 2.28
CA ARG A 813 -12.22 -6.92 1.21
C ARG A 813 -12.06 -5.55 0.54
N LEU A 814 -12.03 -4.47 1.33
CA LEU A 814 -11.87 -3.09 0.88
C LEU A 814 -10.56 -2.91 0.08
N ALA A 815 -9.43 -3.34 0.63
CA ALA A 815 -8.12 -3.21 -0.04
C ALA A 815 -8.06 -3.96 -1.39
N ALA A 816 -8.66 -5.15 -1.50
CA ALA A 816 -8.72 -5.90 -2.75
C ALA A 816 -9.64 -5.24 -3.80
N GLU A 817 -10.76 -4.65 -3.38
CA GLU A 817 -11.68 -3.93 -4.25
C GLU A 817 -11.07 -2.59 -4.71
N LEU A 818 -10.45 -1.83 -3.80
CA LEU A 818 -9.70 -0.60 -4.11
C LEU A 818 -8.52 -0.88 -5.07
N GLN A 819 -7.79 -1.99 -4.91
CA GLN A 819 -6.75 -2.38 -5.88
C GLN A 819 -7.30 -2.67 -7.27
N THR A 820 -8.55 -3.15 -7.36
CA THR A 820 -9.22 -3.41 -8.64
C THR A 820 -9.70 -2.11 -9.30
N LEU A 821 -10.15 -1.13 -8.52
CA LEU A 821 -10.57 0.19 -8.98
C LEU A 821 -9.39 1.10 -9.33
N ASN A 822 -8.30 1.03 -8.55
CA ASN A 822 -7.08 1.84 -8.66
C ASN A 822 -5.83 0.96 -8.80
N PRO A 823 -5.59 0.29 -9.96
CA PRO A 823 -4.43 -0.60 -10.15
C PRO A 823 -3.05 0.09 -10.16
N HIS A 824 -3.01 1.40 -9.88
CA HIS A 824 -1.81 2.23 -9.80
C HIS A 824 -1.46 2.64 -8.36
N TRP A 825 -2.33 2.37 -7.39
CA TRP A 825 -2.04 2.55 -5.96
C TRP A 825 -1.09 1.44 -5.48
N ASP A 826 -0.15 1.81 -4.60
CA ASP A 826 0.78 0.88 -3.96
C ASP A 826 0.18 0.24 -2.69
N GLY A 827 0.92 -0.68 -2.08
CA GLY A 827 0.49 -1.41 -0.89
C GLY A 827 0.27 -0.51 0.34
N ASP A 828 0.96 0.63 0.45
CA ASP A 828 0.79 1.57 1.54
C ASP A 828 -0.48 2.40 1.34
N THR A 829 -0.70 2.94 0.14
CA THR A 829 -1.91 3.69 -0.23
C THR A 829 -3.16 2.83 -0.05
N LEU A 830 -3.13 1.58 -0.55
CA LEU A 830 -4.24 0.62 -0.39
C LEU A 830 -4.53 0.30 1.08
N TYR A 831 -3.49 0.13 1.89
CA TYR A 831 -3.64 -0.10 3.33
C TYR A 831 -4.24 1.11 4.05
N HIS A 832 -3.75 2.31 3.76
CA HIS A 832 -4.18 3.52 4.46
C HIS A 832 -5.60 3.98 4.08
N GLU A 833 -6.02 3.91 2.81
CA GLU A 833 -7.41 4.19 2.44
C GLU A 833 -8.37 3.10 2.97
N ALA A 834 -7.99 1.81 2.95
CA ALA A 834 -8.82 0.76 3.56
C ALA A 834 -8.98 0.96 5.09
N ARG A 835 -7.89 1.27 5.83
CA ARG A 835 -7.95 1.64 7.25
C ARG A 835 -8.86 2.85 7.50
N LYS A 836 -8.72 3.88 6.67
CA LYS A 836 -9.49 5.12 6.76
C LYS A 836 -10.98 4.89 6.53
N ILE A 837 -11.36 4.03 5.57
CA ILE A 837 -12.75 3.61 5.36
C ILE A 837 -13.27 2.79 6.56
N VAL A 838 -12.50 1.83 7.08
CA VAL A 838 -12.91 1.03 8.26
C VAL A 838 -13.16 1.90 9.49
N GLY A 839 -12.27 2.85 9.79
CA GLY A 839 -12.48 3.84 10.86
C GLY A 839 -13.77 4.65 10.64
N ALA A 840 -14.02 5.12 9.42
CA ALA A 840 -15.24 5.84 9.08
C ALA A 840 -16.52 5.00 9.19
N GLN A 841 -16.46 3.71 8.81
CA GLN A 841 -17.53 2.74 9.00
C GLN A 841 -17.84 2.54 10.49
N MET A 842 -16.81 2.37 11.34
CA MET A 842 -16.96 2.25 12.79
C MET A 842 -17.50 3.52 13.45
N GLN A 843 -17.03 4.71 13.03
CA GLN A 843 -17.58 6.00 13.45
C GLN A 843 -19.07 6.12 13.08
N HIS A 844 -19.44 5.84 11.83
CA HIS A 844 -20.83 5.95 11.38
C HIS A 844 -21.76 4.97 12.13
N ILE A 845 -21.41 3.67 12.22
CA ILE A 845 -22.20 2.68 12.96
C ILE A 845 -22.37 3.10 14.42
N THR A 846 -21.31 3.62 15.05
CA THR A 846 -21.33 4.04 16.46
C THR A 846 -22.33 5.18 16.68
N TYR A 847 -22.22 6.30 15.97
CA TYR A 847 -23.03 7.49 16.27
C TYR A 847 -24.44 7.45 15.63
N ALA A 848 -24.61 6.79 14.47
CA ALA A 848 -25.90 6.73 13.79
C ALA A 848 -26.77 5.54 14.22
N HIS A 849 -26.16 4.37 14.51
CA HIS A 849 -26.92 3.12 14.72
C HIS A 849 -26.85 2.59 16.15
N TRP A 850 -25.69 2.61 16.80
CA TRP A 850 -25.51 2.04 18.14
C TRP A 850 -25.88 3.02 19.26
N PHE A 851 -25.21 4.17 19.33
CA PHE A 851 -25.30 5.07 20.49
C PHE A 851 -26.70 5.67 20.73
N PRO A 852 -27.54 5.95 19.71
CA PRO A 852 -28.94 6.34 19.93
C PRO A 852 -29.79 5.29 20.67
N LYS A 853 -29.38 4.01 20.67
CA LYS A 853 -30.05 2.94 21.44
C LYS A 853 -29.63 2.93 22.92
N ILE A 854 -28.44 3.45 23.22
CA ILE A 854 -27.92 3.62 24.59
C ILE A 854 -28.44 4.91 25.21
N LEU A 855 -28.29 6.04 24.50
CA LEU A 855 -28.62 7.37 25.00
C LEU A 855 -30.08 7.80 24.79
N GLY A 856 -30.81 7.15 23.88
CA GLY A 856 -32.15 7.58 23.47
C GLY A 856 -32.16 8.99 22.87
N GLU A 857 -33.37 9.49 22.57
CA GLU A 857 -33.54 10.86 22.06
C GLU A 857 -33.04 11.92 23.07
N ALA A 858 -33.22 11.67 24.36
CA ALA A 858 -32.82 12.56 25.44
C ALA A 858 -31.29 12.77 25.50
N GLY A 859 -30.50 11.69 25.51
CA GLY A 859 -29.04 11.80 25.57
C GLY A 859 -28.42 12.22 24.24
N MET A 860 -29.00 11.87 23.09
CA MET A 860 -28.55 12.40 21.80
C MET A 860 -28.76 13.92 21.69
N LYS A 861 -29.80 14.48 22.32
CA LYS A 861 -29.98 15.93 22.48
C LYS A 861 -28.91 16.59 23.38
N VAL A 862 -28.34 15.86 24.34
CA VAL A 862 -27.22 16.36 25.17
C VAL A 862 -25.91 16.36 24.38
N LEU A 863 -25.67 15.35 23.54
CA LEU A 863 -24.49 15.27 22.66
C LEU A 863 -24.55 16.27 21.48
N GLY A 864 -25.76 16.59 21.01
CA GLY A 864 -26.02 17.63 20.00
C GLY A 864 -25.54 17.28 18.58
N GLU A 865 -25.82 18.17 17.62
CA GLU A 865 -25.37 18.01 16.23
C GLU A 865 -23.86 18.29 16.08
N TYR A 866 -23.23 17.68 15.07
CA TYR A 866 -21.83 17.95 14.72
C TYR A 866 -21.69 19.34 14.08
N LYS A 867 -20.65 20.09 14.46
CA LYS A 867 -20.43 21.48 14.04
C LYS A 867 -19.13 21.71 13.26
N GLY A 868 -18.44 20.64 12.89
CA GLY A 868 -17.06 20.66 12.42
C GLY A 868 -16.06 20.36 13.53
N TYR A 869 -14.81 20.14 13.15
CA TYR A 869 -13.69 19.91 14.06
C TYR A 869 -13.29 21.19 14.82
N ASP A 870 -13.13 21.10 16.14
CA ASP A 870 -12.63 22.17 17.00
C ASP A 870 -11.24 21.80 17.57
N PRO A 871 -10.15 22.49 17.17
CA PRO A 871 -8.80 22.22 17.67
C PRO A 871 -8.60 22.57 19.16
N ASN A 872 -9.58 23.19 19.82
CA ASN A 872 -9.55 23.45 21.26
C ASN A 872 -10.12 22.26 22.08
N VAL A 873 -10.75 21.28 21.42
CA VAL A 873 -11.31 20.09 22.08
C VAL A 873 -10.26 18.97 22.17
N ASN A 874 -9.89 18.59 23.39
CA ASN A 874 -9.03 17.44 23.63
C ASN A 874 -9.86 16.14 23.61
N ALA A 875 -9.72 15.35 22.55
CA ALA A 875 -10.40 14.06 22.36
C ALA A 875 -9.94 12.95 23.33
N GLY A 876 -8.85 13.13 24.07
CA GLY A 876 -8.30 12.11 24.98
C GLY A 876 -9.32 11.54 25.97
N ILE A 877 -9.30 10.22 26.16
CA ILE A 877 -10.27 9.52 27.02
C ILE A 877 -10.22 10.02 28.46
N LEU A 878 -11.39 10.26 29.03
CA LEU A 878 -11.58 10.65 30.42
C LEU A 878 -11.38 9.44 31.34
N ASN A 879 -10.57 9.57 32.38
CA ASN A 879 -10.26 8.51 33.33
C ASN A 879 -11.54 7.90 33.95
N ALA A 880 -12.55 8.74 34.26
CA ALA A 880 -13.86 8.33 34.77
C ALA A 880 -14.74 7.61 33.72
N PHE A 881 -14.48 7.77 32.42
CA PHE A 881 -15.15 7.03 31.36
C PHE A 881 -14.61 5.59 31.32
N ALA A 882 -13.30 5.45 31.11
CA ALA A 882 -12.55 4.18 31.04
C ALA A 882 -12.69 3.31 32.31
N THR A 883 -12.76 3.92 33.49
CA THR A 883 -12.80 3.19 34.78
C THR A 883 -14.19 2.87 35.31
N ALA A 884 -15.23 3.59 34.87
CA ALA A 884 -16.54 3.52 35.51
C ALA A 884 -17.73 3.71 34.55
N ALA A 885 -17.74 4.75 33.71
CA ALA A 885 -18.92 5.06 32.90
C ALA A 885 -19.13 4.03 31.77
N PHE A 886 -18.13 3.77 30.93
CA PHE A 886 -18.31 2.86 29.78
C PHE A 886 -18.46 1.39 30.18
N ARG A 887 -17.95 1.05 31.37
CA ARG A 887 -18.13 -0.24 32.06
C ARG A 887 -19.59 -0.57 32.41
N PHE A 888 -20.56 0.29 32.11
CA PHE A 888 -21.98 -0.07 32.13
C PHE A 888 -22.31 -1.26 31.21
N GLY A 889 -21.52 -1.50 30.15
CA GLY A 889 -21.64 -2.65 29.27
C GLY A 889 -21.63 -4.00 30.01
N HIS A 890 -20.94 -4.11 31.16
CA HIS A 890 -20.94 -5.31 32.00
C HIS A 890 -22.34 -5.71 32.52
N THR A 891 -23.27 -4.76 32.63
CA THR A 891 -24.67 -5.03 33.03
C THR A 891 -25.51 -5.65 31.90
N LEU A 892 -25.03 -5.64 30.65
CA LEU A 892 -25.72 -6.10 29.45
C LEU A 892 -25.24 -7.49 28.97
N ILE A 893 -24.25 -8.08 29.64
CA ILE A 893 -23.65 -9.37 29.29
C ILE A 893 -24.59 -10.52 29.70
N ASN A 894 -24.94 -11.38 28.74
CA ASN A 894 -25.63 -12.64 29.00
C ASN A 894 -24.71 -13.66 29.71
N PRO A 895 -25.21 -14.48 30.65
CA PRO A 895 -24.42 -15.55 31.30
C PRO A 895 -24.05 -16.70 30.36
N VAL A 896 -24.65 -16.74 29.17
CA VAL A 896 -24.44 -17.78 28.15
C VAL A 896 -24.18 -17.09 26.81
N LEU A 897 -23.11 -17.51 26.13
CA LEU A 897 -22.83 -17.14 24.75
C LEU A 897 -23.54 -18.13 23.82
N TYR A 898 -24.60 -17.63 23.17
CA TYR A 898 -25.44 -18.39 22.26
C TYR A 898 -24.69 -18.70 20.96
N ARG A 899 -25.02 -19.85 20.36
CA ARG A 899 -24.41 -20.34 19.12
C ARG A 899 -25.48 -21.00 18.25
N LEU A 900 -25.78 -20.40 17.10
CA LEU A 900 -26.93 -20.76 16.27
C LEU A 900 -26.56 -21.15 14.84
N ASN A 901 -27.26 -22.14 14.30
CA ASN A 901 -27.18 -22.51 12.89
C ASN A 901 -27.98 -21.53 11.99
N GLU A 902 -27.99 -21.78 10.69
CA GLU A 902 -28.72 -20.98 9.68
C GLU A 902 -30.24 -20.88 9.93
N THR A 903 -30.83 -21.86 10.62
CA THR A 903 -32.24 -21.89 11.02
C THR A 903 -32.49 -21.32 12.42
N PHE A 904 -31.53 -20.58 12.98
CA PHE A 904 -31.56 -19.98 14.32
C PHE A 904 -31.80 -20.98 15.46
N GLN A 905 -31.45 -22.25 15.24
CA GLN A 905 -31.47 -23.32 16.25
C GLN A 905 -30.07 -23.53 16.83
N PRO A 906 -29.93 -24.06 18.07
CA PRO A 906 -28.63 -24.38 18.65
C PRO A 906 -27.79 -25.30 17.76
N ILE A 907 -26.50 -25.00 17.61
CA ILE A 907 -25.57 -25.93 16.95
C ILE A 907 -25.39 -27.22 17.77
N ARG A 908 -24.88 -28.29 17.16
CA ARG A 908 -24.70 -29.61 17.81
C ARG A 908 -23.87 -29.55 19.09
N GLN A 909 -22.91 -28.63 19.16
CA GLN A 909 -22.04 -28.37 20.32
C GLN A 909 -22.70 -27.50 21.40
N GLY A 910 -23.97 -27.13 21.24
CA GLY A 910 -24.73 -26.31 22.19
C GLY A 910 -24.22 -24.87 22.37
N HIS A 911 -24.73 -24.20 23.39
CA HIS A 911 -24.28 -22.87 23.80
C HIS A 911 -23.17 -22.97 24.87
N VAL A 912 -22.44 -21.88 25.12
CA VAL A 912 -21.27 -21.88 26.01
C VAL A 912 -21.54 -20.99 27.22
N PRO A 913 -21.54 -21.50 28.47
CA PRO A 913 -21.52 -20.66 29.67
C PRO A 913 -20.30 -19.73 29.65
N LEU A 914 -20.47 -18.47 30.04
CA LEU A 914 -19.47 -17.43 29.81
C LEU A 914 -18.07 -17.78 30.37
N HIS A 915 -17.99 -18.41 31.55
CA HIS A 915 -16.70 -18.86 32.12
C HIS A 915 -15.92 -19.87 31.24
N LYS A 916 -16.61 -20.54 30.31
CA LYS A 916 -16.06 -21.47 29.30
C LYS A 916 -15.91 -20.87 27.90
N ALA A 917 -16.34 -19.62 27.70
CA ALA A 917 -16.13 -18.86 26.47
C ALA A 917 -14.83 -18.05 26.51
N PHE A 918 -14.36 -17.65 27.70
CA PHE A 918 -13.12 -16.89 27.84
C PHE A 918 -11.91 -17.64 27.27
N PHE A 919 -11.01 -16.96 26.55
CA PHE A 919 -9.72 -17.48 26.05
C PHE A 919 -9.79 -18.86 25.35
N SER A 920 -10.82 -19.11 24.53
CA SER A 920 -11.13 -20.45 23.98
C SER A 920 -11.17 -20.53 22.44
N PRO A 921 -10.21 -19.97 21.67
CA PRO A 921 -10.29 -19.83 20.21
C PRO A 921 -10.38 -21.15 19.44
N PHE A 922 -10.02 -22.28 20.04
CA PHE A 922 -10.28 -23.61 19.47
C PHE A 922 -11.76 -23.81 19.11
N ARG A 923 -12.68 -23.18 19.83
CA ARG A 923 -14.12 -23.24 19.53
C ARG A 923 -14.49 -22.56 18.21
N ILE A 924 -13.77 -21.51 17.80
CA ILE A 924 -13.94 -20.91 16.47
C ILE A 924 -13.33 -21.82 15.40
N THR A 925 -12.14 -22.39 15.64
CA THR A 925 -11.44 -23.19 14.62
C THR A 925 -12.03 -24.59 14.44
N GLN A 926 -12.71 -25.15 15.43
CA GLN A 926 -13.24 -26.52 15.44
C GLN A 926 -14.77 -26.63 15.54
N GLU A 927 -15.47 -25.66 16.15
CA GLU A 927 -16.92 -25.75 16.42
C GLU A 927 -17.79 -24.84 15.53
N GLY A 928 -17.29 -24.46 14.35
CA GLY A 928 -18.11 -23.89 13.26
C GLY A 928 -17.79 -22.47 12.80
N GLY A 929 -16.59 -21.95 13.07
CA GLY A 929 -16.20 -20.59 12.64
C GLY A 929 -16.83 -19.48 13.48
N ILE A 930 -16.88 -18.27 12.93
CA ILE A 930 -17.47 -17.09 13.59
C ILE A 930 -18.99 -17.00 13.40
N ASP A 931 -19.49 -17.60 12.32
CA ASP A 931 -20.89 -17.59 11.88
C ASP A 931 -21.92 -17.94 12.98
N PRO A 932 -21.74 -19.02 13.78
CA PRO A 932 -22.69 -19.37 14.83
C PRO A 932 -22.70 -18.37 16.00
N LEU A 933 -21.56 -17.74 16.28
CA LEU A 933 -21.43 -16.72 17.31
C LEU A 933 -22.09 -15.42 16.85
N LEU A 934 -21.88 -15.00 15.60
CA LEU A 934 -22.55 -13.84 15.01
C LEU A 934 -24.07 -14.01 15.03
N ARG A 935 -24.61 -15.15 14.57
CA ARG A 935 -26.06 -15.44 14.69
C ARG A 935 -26.53 -15.48 16.15
N GLY A 936 -25.70 -15.95 17.08
CA GLY A 936 -26.00 -15.89 18.52
C GLY A 936 -26.01 -14.46 19.10
N LEU A 937 -25.23 -13.54 18.54
CA LEU A 937 -25.16 -12.14 18.97
C LEU A 937 -26.30 -11.30 18.41
N PHE A 938 -26.61 -11.39 17.12
CA PHE A 938 -27.70 -10.62 16.50
C PHE A 938 -29.06 -11.33 16.52
N GLY A 939 -29.10 -12.67 16.67
CA GLY A 939 -30.34 -13.45 16.67
C GLY A 939 -30.96 -13.66 18.05
N VAL A 940 -30.28 -13.29 19.14
CA VAL A 940 -30.77 -13.49 20.52
C VAL A 940 -30.86 -12.14 21.26
N PRO A 941 -31.93 -11.90 22.03
CA PRO A 941 -32.02 -10.81 22.99
C PRO A 941 -30.79 -10.64 23.89
N GLY A 942 -30.48 -9.39 24.23
CA GLY A 942 -29.49 -9.06 25.25
C GLY A 942 -30.03 -9.29 26.67
N LYS A 943 -29.15 -9.09 27.67
CA LYS A 943 -29.58 -8.89 29.06
C LYS A 943 -30.00 -7.43 29.23
N MET A 944 -31.14 -7.20 29.88
CA MET A 944 -31.58 -5.85 30.21
C MET A 944 -30.78 -5.29 31.39
N ARG A 945 -30.45 -3.99 31.36
CA ARG A 945 -29.96 -3.26 32.55
C ARG A 945 -31.14 -2.87 33.43
N VAL A 946 -31.36 -3.63 34.50
CA VAL A 946 -32.32 -3.32 35.56
C VAL A 946 -31.53 -2.97 36.83
N PRO A 947 -31.81 -1.86 37.55
CA PRO A 947 -31.03 -1.44 38.72
C PRO A 947 -30.89 -2.47 39.86
N SER A 948 -31.80 -3.45 39.96
CA SER A 948 -31.77 -4.55 40.92
C SER A 948 -31.17 -5.87 40.38
N GLU A 949 -30.82 -5.93 39.10
CA GLU A 949 -30.28 -7.12 38.44
C GLU A 949 -29.05 -6.72 37.60
N LEU A 950 -27.92 -6.41 38.24
CA LEU A 950 -26.80 -5.77 37.54
C LEU A 950 -25.87 -6.75 36.81
N LEU A 951 -24.90 -7.36 37.50
CA LEU A 951 -23.95 -8.29 36.89
C LEU A 951 -24.32 -9.74 37.23
N ASN A 952 -24.32 -10.59 36.21
CA ASN A 952 -24.67 -12.00 36.37
C ASN A 952 -23.56 -12.79 37.09
N MET A 953 -23.91 -13.91 37.72
CA MET A 953 -22.96 -14.73 38.51
C MET A 953 -21.76 -15.28 37.72
N GLU A 954 -21.76 -15.33 36.38
CA GLU A 954 -20.56 -15.69 35.62
C GLU A 954 -19.47 -14.60 35.70
N LEU A 955 -19.85 -13.36 36.03
CA LEU A 955 -18.97 -12.19 36.14
C LEU A 955 -18.64 -11.82 37.60
N THR A 956 -19.57 -12.01 38.54
CA THR A 956 -19.29 -11.75 39.97
C THR A 956 -18.75 -12.97 40.70
N GLU A 957 -19.08 -14.19 40.25
CA GLU A 957 -18.64 -15.42 40.93
C GLU A 957 -17.61 -16.24 40.16
N LYS A 958 -17.68 -16.25 38.81
CA LYS A 958 -16.88 -17.16 37.96
C LYS A 958 -15.97 -16.43 36.97
N LEU A 959 -15.71 -15.13 37.16
CA LEU A 959 -14.83 -14.40 36.25
C LEU A 959 -13.49 -15.09 36.24
N PHE A 960 -13.10 -15.57 35.06
CA PHE A 960 -11.85 -16.28 34.85
C PHE A 960 -11.65 -17.46 35.82
N SER A 961 -12.71 -18.17 36.21
CA SER A 961 -12.62 -19.32 37.15
C SER A 961 -11.77 -20.50 36.64
N MET A 962 -11.60 -20.58 35.31
CA MET A 962 -10.72 -21.54 34.64
C MET A 962 -9.27 -21.02 34.53
N ALA A 963 -9.04 -19.76 34.88
CA ALA A 963 -7.79 -19.03 34.77
C ALA A 963 -7.34 -18.40 36.13
N HIS A 964 -7.98 -18.76 37.25
CA HIS A 964 -7.53 -18.43 38.62
C HIS A 964 -7.95 -19.48 39.67
N SER A 965 -7.11 -19.70 40.69
CA SER A 965 -7.41 -20.57 41.84
C SER A 965 -8.51 -20.02 42.76
N VAL A 966 -8.58 -18.69 42.90
CA VAL A 966 -9.72 -17.97 43.47
C VAL A 966 -10.42 -17.24 42.33
N SER A 967 -11.63 -17.68 41.98
CA SER A 967 -12.40 -17.05 40.89
C SER A 967 -12.69 -15.59 41.20
N LEU A 968 -12.40 -14.71 40.24
CA LEU A 968 -12.48 -13.27 40.39
C LEU A 968 -13.93 -12.76 40.35
N ASP A 969 -14.07 -11.47 40.71
CA ASP A 969 -15.31 -10.72 40.71
C ASP A 969 -15.11 -9.40 39.94
N LEU A 970 -15.79 -9.26 38.80
CA LEU A 970 -15.68 -8.09 37.93
C LEU A 970 -16.21 -6.81 38.57
N ALA A 971 -17.27 -6.91 39.38
CA ALA A 971 -17.84 -5.75 40.08
C ALA A 971 -16.87 -5.22 41.15
N ALA A 972 -16.30 -6.14 41.93
CA ALA A 972 -15.29 -5.82 42.94
C ALA A 972 -14.01 -5.22 42.30
N ILE A 973 -13.57 -5.76 41.15
CA ILE A 973 -12.43 -5.23 40.39
C ILE A 973 -12.71 -3.83 39.84
N ASN A 974 -13.93 -3.55 39.34
CA ASN A 974 -14.29 -2.21 38.85
C ASN A 974 -14.28 -1.17 39.98
N ILE A 975 -14.79 -1.51 41.16
CA ILE A 975 -14.72 -0.65 42.36
C ILE A 975 -13.25 -0.41 42.77
N GLN A 976 -12.44 -1.48 42.86
CA GLN A 976 -11.04 -1.37 43.24
C GLN A 976 -10.22 -0.55 42.22
N ARG A 977 -10.48 -0.71 40.92
CA ARG A 977 -9.84 0.06 39.84
C ARG A 977 -10.23 1.55 39.89
N GLY A 978 -11.48 1.87 40.24
CA GLY A 978 -11.90 3.25 40.50
C GLY A 978 -11.13 3.89 41.66
N ARG A 979 -10.90 3.15 42.75
CA ARG A 979 -10.10 3.61 43.90
C ARG A 979 -8.60 3.74 43.57
N ASP A 980 -8.06 2.80 42.80
CA ASP A 980 -6.68 2.81 42.30
C ASP A 980 -6.37 4.01 41.39
N HIS A 981 -7.35 4.41 40.56
CA HIS A 981 -7.28 5.57 39.67
C HIS A 981 -7.62 6.91 40.35
N GLY A 982 -7.90 6.91 41.67
CA GLY A 982 -8.31 8.10 42.41
C GLY A 982 -9.56 8.75 41.82
N ILE A 983 -10.55 7.96 41.38
CA ILE A 983 -11.81 8.50 40.84
C ILE A 983 -12.63 9.14 41.96
N PRO A 984 -13.05 10.42 41.83
CA PRO A 984 -13.88 11.08 42.84
C PRO A 984 -15.21 10.38 43.13
N PRO A 985 -15.79 10.60 44.33
CA PRO A 985 -17.10 10.08 44.68
C PRO A 985 -18.19 10.46 43.68
N TYR A 986 -19.20 9.59 43.55
CA TYR A 986 -20.37 9.77 42.69
C TYR A 986 -21.03 11.17 42.80
N ASN A 987 -21.07 11.71 44.02
CA ASN A 987 -21.69 13.01 44.31
C ASN A 987 -21.02 14.19 43.58
N ASP A 988 -19.72 14.12 43.29
CA ASP A 988 -18.99 15.20 42.62
C ASP A 988 -19.28 15.19 41.12
N PHE A 989 -19.41 14.00 40.54
CA PHE A 989 -19.86 13.82 39.16
C PHE A 989 -21.34 14.18 38.96
N ARG A 990 -22.20 13.99 39.98
CA ARG A 990 -23.56 14.57 39.97
C ARG A 990 -23.53 16.09 39.85
N VAL A 991 -22.69 16.77 40.63
CA VAL A 991 -22.55 18.24 40.54
C VAL A 991 -22.02 18.68 39.17
N PHE A 992 -21.03 17.98 38.61
CA PHE A 992 -20.57 18.21 37.24
C PHE A 992 -21.72 18.06 36.22
N CYS A 993 -22.56 17.03 36.38
CA CYS A 993 -23.73 16.77 35.55
C CYS A 993 -24.96 17.63 35.89
N ASN A 994 -24.79 18.76 36.61
CA ASN A 994 -25.85 19.69 37.01
C ASN A 994 -26.99 19.07 37.86
N LEU A 995 -26.66 18.04 38.65
CA LEU A 995 -27.53 17.41 39.65
C LEU A 995 -27.13 17.85 41.07
N THR A 996 -28.07 17.84 42.01
CA THR A 996 -27.87 18.34 43.38
C THR A 996 -27.04 17.40 44.25
N SER A 997 -25.90 17.85 44.78
CA SER A 997 -25.07 17.06 45.73
C SER A 997 -25.89 16.56 46.93
N ALA A 998 -26.01 15.23 47.08
CA ALA A 998 -26.78 14.62 48.15
C ALA A 998 -26.03 14.69 49.48
N GLN A 999 -26.59 15.35 50.49
CA GLN A 999 -26.04 15.27 51.86
C GLN A 999 -26.54 14.02 52.58
N GLU A 1000 -27.73 13.53 52.22
CA GLU A 1000 -28.37 12.33 52.75
C GLU A 1000 -28.80 11.39 51.62
N PHE A 1001 -28.91 10.09 51.91
CA PHE A 1001 -29.36 9.09 50.92
C PHE A 1001 -30.80 9.36 50.43
N GLU A 1002 -31.65 10.05 51.20
CA GLU A 1002 -32.99 10.49 50.76
C GLU A 1002 -32.98 11.61 49.71
N ASN A 1003 -31.82 12.24 49.47
CA ASN A 1003 -31.63 13.19 48.36
C ASN A 1003 -31.34 12.47 47.02
N LEU A 1004 -31.15 11.15 47.02
CA LEU A 1004 -30.96 10.32 45.82
C LEU A 1004 -32.27 9.75 45.26
N ARG A 1005 -33.42 10.04 45.88
CA ARG A 1005 -34.72 9.41 45.57
C ARG A 1005 -35.28 9.69 44.17
N ASN A 1006 -34.69 10.62 43.42
CA ASN A 1006 -35.11 10.97 42.06
C ASN A 1006 -34.38 10.08 41.03
N GLU A 1007 -33.08 9.88 41.24
CA GLU A 1007 -32.17 9.07 40.41
C GLU A 1007 -32.10 7.60 40.84
N ILE A 1008 -32.45 7.29 42.09
CA ILE A 1008 -32.51 5.94 42.68
C ILE A 1008 -33.82 5.85 43.47
N LYS A 1009 -34.92 5.57 42.80
CA LYS A 1009 -36.27 5.60 43.40
C LYS A 1009 -36.44 4.48 44.44
N ASN A 1010 -35.92 3.29 44.12
CA ASN A 1010 -35.97 2.10 44.97
C ASN A 1010 -35.34 2.38 46.35
N LEU A 1011 -36.15 2.27 47.40
CA LEU A 1011 -35.73 2.50 48.78
C LEU A 1011 -34.73 1.44 49.27
N GLU A 1012 -34.90 0.18 48.90
CA GLU A 1012 -34.01 -0.90 49.34
C GLU A 1012 -32.58 -0.68 48.84
N ILE A 1013 -32.42 -0.20 47.60
CA ILE A 1013 -31.11 0.17 47.04
C ILE A 1013 -30.50 1.34 47.82
N ARG A 1014 -31.30 2.36 48.18
CA ARG A 1014 -30.82 3.51 48.97
C ARG A 1014 -30.45 3.13 50.40
N GLU A 1015 -31.15 2.19 51.02
CA GLU A 1015 -30.79 1.63 52.34
C GLU A 1015 -29.54 0.74 52.25
N LYS A 1016 -29.36 -0.07 51.20
CA LYS A 1016 -28.12 -0.83 50.95
C LYS A 1016 -26.92 0.10 50.78
N LEU A 1017 -27.05 1.17 49.98
CA LEU A 1017 -26.02 2.21 49.86
C LEU A 1017 -25.72 2.86 51.22
N ARG A 1018 -26.75 3.12 52.05
CA ARG A 1018 -26.59 3.67 53.41
C ARG A 1018 -25.81 2.72 54.32
N SER A 1019 -26.16 1.43 54.35
CA SER A 1019 -25.48 0.43 55.18
C SER A 1019 -24.06 0.12 54.74
N LEU A 1020 -23.77 0.22 53.43
CA LEU A 1020 -22.44 -0.08 52.88
C LEU A 1020 -21.47 1.11 52.99
N TYR A 1021 -21.92 2.33 52.66
CA TYR A 1021 -21.03 3.49 52.55
C TYR A 1021 -21.07 4.46 53.73
N GLY A 1022 -22.11 4.41 54.57
CA GLY A 1022 -22.32 5.29 55.74
C GLY A 1022 -22.64 6.75 55.41
N THR A 1023 -22.02 7.32 54.36
CA THR A 1023 -22.28 8.66 53.84
C THR A 1023 -22.30 8.68 52.31
N THR A 1024 -23.13 9.55 51.74
CA THR A 1024 -23.22 9.82 50.30
C THR A 1024 -21.90 10.30 49.69
N LYS A 1025 -21.02 10.89 50.52
CA LYS A 1025 -19.68 11.36 50.13
C LYS A 1025 -18.68 10.22 49.90
N ASN A 1026 -19.01 8.98 50.30
CA ASN A 1026 -18.13 7.82 50.16
C ASN A 1026 -18.46 6.91 48.97
N ILE A 1027 -19.60 7.10 48.30
CA ILE A 1027 -20.08 6.18 47.26
C ILE A 1027 -19.13 6.21 46.04
N ASP A 1028 -18.53 5.07 45.71
CA ASP A 1028 -17.70 4.91 44.51
C ASP A 1028 -18.52 5.16 43.23
N LEU A 1029 -17.90 5.74 42.19
CA LEU A 1029 -18.62 6.14 40.98
C LEU A 1029 -19.30 4.96 40.25
N PHE A 1030 -18.56 3.88 39.95
CA PHE A 1030 -19.07 2.72 39.20
C PHE A 1030 -20.40 2.16 39.77
N PRO A 1031 -20.47 1.69 41.04
CA PRO A 1031 -21.69 1.08 41.55
C PRO A 1031 -22.87 2.05 41.59
N ALA A 1032 -22.62 3.35 41.83
CA ALA A 1032 -23.67 4.36 41.80
C ALA A 1032 -24.28 4.54 40.40
N LEU A 1033 -23.44 4.71 39.38
CA LEU A 1033 -23.88 4.80 37.97
C LEU A 1033 -24.67 3.54 37.55
N MET A 1034 -24.34 2.37 38.10
CA MET A 1034 -25.06 1.14 37.79
C MET A 1034 -26.44 1.07 38.42
N VAL A 1035 -26.66 1.61 39.62
CA VAL A 1035 -27.98 1.60 40.30
C VAL A 1035 -28.89 2.79 39.99
N GLU A 1036 -28.44 3.78 39.21
CA GLU A 1036 -29.32 4.85 38.71
C GLU A 1036 -30.48 4.28 37.87
N ASP A 1037 -31.71 4.66 38.19
CA ASP A 1037 -32.91 4.48 37.37
C ASP A 1037 -32.67 4.96 35.92
N LEU A 1038 -33.18 4.21 34.95
CA LEU A 1038 -33.05 4.59 33.53
C LEU A 1038 -33.78 5.90 33.24
N VAL A 1039 -33.13 6.78 32.47
CA VAL A 1039 -33.83 7.89 31.82
C VAL A 1039 -34.82 7.31 30.78
N PRO A 1040 -36.06 7.81 30.67
CA PRO A 1040 -37.04 7.25 29.74
C PRO A 1040 -36.53 7.20 28.30
N GLY A 1041 -36.64 6.03 27.66
CA GLY A 1041 -36.19 5.80 26.28
C GLY A 1041 -34.69 5.54 26.10
N THR A 1042 -33.91 5.43 27.19
CA THR A 1042 -32.46 5.17 27.15
C THR A 1042 -32.14 3.76 27.71
N ARG A 1043 -30.85 3.45 27.92
CA ARG A 1043 -30.36 2.34 28.77
C ARG A 1043 -29.48 2.81 29.94
N VAL A 1044 -29.47 4.12 30.21
CA VAL A 1044 -28.52 4.78 31.11
C VAL A 1044 -29.21 5.69 32.14
N GLY A 1045 -28.61 5.81 33.33
CA GLY A 1045 -29.03 6.78 34.34
C GLY A 1045 -28.64 8.22 33.99
N PRO A 1046 -29.14 9.25 34.70
CA PRO A 1046 -28.90 10.65 34.33
C PRO A 1046 -27.43 11.07 34.44
N THR A 1047 -26.70 10.65 35.47
CA THR A 1047 -25.26 10.95 35.59
C THR A 1047 -24.47 10.17 34.54
N LEU A 1048 -24.83 8.90 34.31
CA LEU A 1048 -24.19 8.08 33.28
C LEU A 1048 -24.41 8.66 31.86
N MET A 1049 -25.63 9.10 31.54
CA MET A 1049 -25.99 9.74 30.27
C MET A 1049 -25.13 10.99 30.00
N CYS A 1050 -24.96 11.83 31.01
CA CYS A 1050 -24.09 13.01 30.97
C CYS A 1050 -22.63 12.66 30.68
N LEU A 1051 -22.05 11.69 31.41
CA LEU A 1051 -20.64 11.31 31.24
C LEU A 1051 -20.37 10.67 29.86
N LEU A 1052 -21.29 9.82 29.38
CA LEU A 1052 -21.19 9.22 28.06
C LEU A 1052 -21.34 10.28 26.94
N ALA A 1053 -22.35 11.14 27.01
CA ALA A 1053 -22.51 12.23 26.04
C ALA A 1053 -21.28 13.15 26.01
N THR A 1054 -20.71 13.46 27.17
CA THR A 1054 -19.48 14.28 27.29
C THR A 1054 -18.29 13.63 26.59
N GLN A 1055 -18.04 12.33 26.78
CA GLN A 1055 -16.91 11.65 26.11
C GLN A 1055 -17.12 11.58 24.59
N PHE A 1056 -18.27 11.09 24.13
CA PHE A 1056 -18.53 10.92 22.70
C PHE A 1056 -18.62 12.27 21.97
N GLN A 1057 -19.08 13.35 22.61
CA GLN A 1057 -18.97 14.67 22.03
C GLN A 1057 -17.49 15.07 21.81
N ARG A 1058 -16.61 14.87 22.80
CA ARG A 1058 -15.19 15.21 22.68
C ARG A 1058 -14.46 14.37 21.62
N LEU A 1059 -14.85 13.11 21.47
CA LEU A 1059 -14.31 12.20 20.46
C LEU A 1059 -14.69 12.59 19.03
N ARG A 1060 -15.91 13.12 18.84
CA ARG A 1060 -16.37 13.60 17.54
C ARG A 1060 -15.84 14.98 17.20
N ASP A 1061 -15.95 15.92 18.14
CA ASP A 1061 -15.69 17.34 17.91
C ASP A 1061 -14.17 17.63 17.96
N GLY A 1062 -13.38 16.85 18.69
CA GLY A 1062 -11.91 16.96 18.79
C GLY A 1062 -11.12 16.09 17.82
N ASP A 1063 -11.75 15.37 16.89
CA ASP A 1063 -11.09 14.52 15.89
C ASP A 1063 -11.01 15.20 14.51
N ARG A 1064 -9.80 15.61 14.10
CA ARG A 1064 -9.56 16.22 12.79
C ARG A 1064 -9.89 15.28 11.62
N PHE A 1065 -9.88 13.97 11.88
CA PHE A 1065 -10.16 12.93 10.90
C PHE A 1065 -11.56 12.31 11.07
N TRP A 1066 -12.48 12.97 11.79
CA TRP A 1066 -13.89 12.59 11.83
C TRP A 1066 -14.45 12.49 10.40
N TYR A 1067 -15.20 11.43 10.09
CA TYR A 1067 -15.54 11.09 8.71
C TYR A 1067 -16.40 12.14 7.97
N GLU A 1068 -17.08 13.04 8.69
CA GLU A 1068 -17.86 14.14 8.11
C GLU A 1068 -17.11 15.49 8.10
N ASN A 1069 -15.88 15.54 8.61
CA ASN A 1069 -15.08 16.76 8.62
C ASN A 1069 -14.64 17.11 7.17
N PRO A 1070 -14.88 18.33 6.67
CA PRO A 1070 -14.59 18.68 5.28
C PRO A 1070 -13.12 18.45 4.89
N GLY A 1071 -12.91 17.64 3.86
CA GLY A 1071 -11.59 17.31 3.32
C GLY A 1071 -11.01 15.97 3.78
N VAL A 1072 -11.61 15.29 4.77
CA VAL A 1072 -11.24 13.90 5.12
C VAL A 1072 -11.72 12.92 4.02
N PHE A 1073 -12.96 13.12 3.58
CA PHE A 1073 -13.61 12.44 2.46
C PHE A 1073 -14.33 13.45 1.56
N THR A 1074 -14.63 13.07 0.31
CA THR A 1074 -15.50 13.86 -0.58
C THR A 1074 -16.98 13.74 -0.18
N PRO A 1075 -17.86 14.69 -0.53
CA PRO A 1075 -19.29 14.57 -0.24
C PRO A 1075 -19.96 13.31 -0.82
N ALA A 1076 -19.45 12.80 -1.94
CA ALA A 1076 -19.91 11.53 -2.52
C ALA A 1076 -19.48 10.32 -1.66
N GLN A 1077 -18.23 10.30 -1.20
CA GLN A 1077 -17.71 9.27 -0.28
C GLN A 1077 -18.46 9.29 1.07
N VAL A 1078 -18.70 10.46 1.66
CA VAL A 1078 -19.52 10.60 2.89
C VAL A 1078 -20.94 10.07 2.69
N THR A 1079 -21.53 10.30 1.50
CA THR A 1079 -22.86 9.77 1.14
C THR A 1079 -22.88 8.24 1.04
N GLN A 1080 -21.76 7.60 0.67
CA GLN A 1080 -21.62 6.14 0.68
C GLN A 1080 -21.33 5.60 2.09
N ILE A 1081 -20.46 6.26 2.88
CA ILE A 1081 -20.19 5.88 4.28
C ILE A 1081 -21.48 5.89 5.10
N ARG A 1082 -22.37 6.86 4.87
CA ARG A 1082 -23.69 6.95 5.52
C ARG A 1082 -24.70 5.85 5.13
N GLN A 1083 -24.34 4.92 4.24
CA GLN A 1083 -25.12 3.70 3.97
C GLN A 1083 -24.62 2.49 4.78
N THR A 1084 -23.47 2.63 5.47
CA THR A 1084 -22.86 1.54 6.24
C THR A 1084 -23.77 1.08 7.38
N SER A 1085 -24.05 -0.22 7.44
CA SER A 1085 -24.66 -0.86 8.59
C SER A 1085 -23.82 -2.04 9.05
N LEU A 1086 -23.82 -2.35 10.35
CA LEU A 1086 -23.17 -3.57 10.85
C LEU A 1086 -23.78 -4.83 10.20
N ALA A 1087 -25.05 -4.78 9.79
CA ALA A 1087 -25.69 -5.83 9.00
C ALA A 1087 -24.99 -6.06 7.64
N ARG A 1088 -24.61 -4.98 6.93
CA ARG A 1088 -23.84 -5.05 5.68
C ARG A 1088 -22.46 -5.68 5.91
N ILE A 1089 -21.72 -5.19 6.90
CA ILE A 1089 -20.40 -5.73 7.26
C ILE A 1089 -20.49 -7.22 7.62
N ILE A 1090 -21.56 -7.64 8.31
CA ILE A 1090 -21.85 -9.06 8.59
C ILE A 1090 -22.12 -9.84 7.29
N CYS A 1091 -22.95 -9.36 6.37
CA CYS A 1091 -23.16 -10.00 5.06
C CYS A 1091 -21.85 -10.20 4.28
N ASP A 1092 -21.03 -9.16 4.17
CA ASP A 1092 -19.84 -9.18 3.33
C ASP A 1092 -18.73 -10.06 3.90
N ASN A 1093 -18.68 -10.23 5.23
CA ASN A 1093 -17.53 -10.82 5.91
C ASN A 1093 -17.85 -12.11 6.71
N SER A 1094 -19.11 -12.49 6.87
CA SER A 1094 -19.50 -13.83 7.34
C SER A 1094 -19.26 -14.90 6.26
N ASP A 1095 -19.30 -16.17 6.63
CA ASP A 1095 -19.13 -17.30 5.71
C ASP A 1095 -20.46 -17.75 5.09
N HIS A 1096 -21.52 -17.89 5.90
CA HIS A 1096 -22.81 -18.45 5.49
C HIS A 1096 -24.03 -17.66 6.04
N VAL A 1097 -23.88 -16.37 6.36
CA VAL A 1097 -25.00 -15.49 6.74
C VAL A 1097 -25.62 -14.87 5.48
N GLN A 1098 -26.77 -15.39 5.05
CA GLN A 1098 -27.53 -14.88 3.89
C GLN A 1098 -28.72 -13.98 4.27
N GLN A 1099 -29.24 -14.12 5.50
CA GLN A 1099 -30.41 -13.40 6.02
C GLN A 1099 -30.19 -12.95 7.46
N LEU A 1100 -30.57 -11.70 7.76
CA LEU A 1100 -30.46 -11.06 9.08
C LEU A 1100 -31.29 -9.77 9.14
N GLN A 1101 -31.37 -9.13 10.30
CA GLN A 1101 -32.00 -7.82 10.46
C GLN A 1101 -31.23 -6.71 9.73
N ARG A 1102 -31.96 -5.72 9.19
CA ARG A 1102 -31.37 -4.44 8.73
C ARG A 1102 -30.68 -3.67 9.86
N ASP A 1103 -31.19 -3.78 11.07
CA ASP A 1103 -30.64 -3.21 12.30
C ASP A 1103 -30.34 -4.36 13.28
N VAL A 1104 -29.15 -4.94 13.19
CA VAL A 1104 -28.70 -6.11 13.99
C VAL A 1104 -28.66 -5.87 15.49
N PHE A 1105 -28.81 -4.62 15.94
CA PHE A 1105 -28.96 -4.27 17.35
C PHE A 1105 -30.39 -4.45 17.88
N ARG A 1106 -31.40 -4.67 17.00
CA ARG A 1106 -32.81 -4.84 17.38
C ARG A 1106 -33.26 -6.29 17.27
N VAL A 1107 -34.07 -6.72 18.23
CA VAL A 1107 -34.70 -8.05 18.23
C VAL A 1107 -35.69 -8.14 17.07
N ALA A 1108 -35.73 -9.28 16.40
CA ALA A 1108 -36.64 -9.57 15.30
C ALA A 1108 -37.11 -11.02 15.35
N SER A 1109 -38.34 -11.27 14.89
CA SER A 1109 -38.91 -12.62 14.81
C SER A 1109 -38.34 -13.38 13.60
N TYR A 1110 -37.77 -14.57 13.82
CA TYR A 1110 -37.41 -15.46 12.71
C TYR A 1110 -38.65 -16.18 12.16
N PRO A 1111 -38.85 -16.26 10.82
CA PRO A 1111 -38.07 -15.60 9.76
C PRO A 1111 -38.54 -14.18 9.39
N GLN A 1112 -39.73 -13.74 9.81
CA GLN A 1112 -40.44 -12.60 9.21
C GLN A 1112 -39.77 -11.23 9.37
N GLY A 1113 -38.86 -11.08 10.34
CA GLY A 1113 -38.10 -9.85 10.58
C GLY A 1113 -36.69 -9.82 10.00
N LEU A 1114 -36.30 -10.84 9.22
CA LEU A 1114 -35.02 -10.88 8.51
C LEU A 1114 -35.21 -10.46 7.04
N VAL A 1115 -34.15 -9.92 6.44
CA VAL A 1115 -34.08 -9.62 5.00
C VAL A 1115 -32.89 -10.31 4.38
N ASN A 1116 -32.90 -10.47 3.06
CA ASN A 1116 -31.76 -11.03 2.33
C ASN A 1116 -30.61 -10.02 2.29
N CYS A 1117 -29.37 -10.51 2.33
CA CYS A 1117 -28.18 -9.67 2.25
C CYS A 1117 -28.14 -8.80 0.98
N GLU A 1118 -28.72 -9.24 -0.14
CA GLU A 1118 -28.83 -8.44 -1.37
C GLU A 1118 -29.69 -7.17 -1.22
N GLU A 1119 -30.60 -7.14 -0.23
CA GLU A 1119 -31.46 -5.98 0.03
C GLU A 1119 -30.84 -4.95 0.99
N ILE A 1120 -29.66 -5.22 1.56
CA ILE A 1120 -28.97 -4.35 2.51
C ILE A 1120 -27.92 -3.52 1.73
N PRO A 1121 -28.05 -2.18 1.67
CA PRO A 1121 -27.16 -1.33 0.86
C PRO A 1121 -25.67 -1.55 1.14
N ALA A 1122 -24.88 -1.60 0.07
CA ALA A 1122 -23.43 -1.68 0.11
C ALA A 1122 -22.79 -0.33 -0.24
N VAL A 1123 -21.62 -0.07 0.35
CA VAL A 1123 -20.84 1.16 0.10
C VAL A 1123 -20.26 1.11 -1.32
N ASP A 1124 -20.66 2.02 -2.19
CA ASP A 1124 -20.15 2.05 -3.58
C ASP A 1124 -18.72 2.62 -3.63
N LEU A 1125 -17.72 1.72 -3.63
CA LEU A 1125 -16.31 2.10 -3.64
C LEU A 1125 -15.87 2.81 -4.94
N ARG A 1126 -16.69 2.88 -5.99
CA ARG A 1126 -16.38 3.69 -7.19
C ARG A 1126 -16.20 5.18 -6.86
N MET A 1127 -16.72 5.65 -5.71
CA MET A 1127 -16.45 7.01 -5.20
C MET A 1127 -15.01 7.21 -4.68
N TRP A 1128 -14.18 6.16 -4.64
CA TRP A 1128 -12.73 6.18 -4.36
C TRP A 1128 -11.89 5.92 -5.63
N GLN A 1129 -12.50 5.82 -6.81
CA GLN A 1129 -11.72 5.64 -8.04
C GLN A 1129 -11.03 6.94 -8.45
N ASP A 1130 -9.70 6.92 -8.47
CA ASP A 1130 -8.89 8.02 -8.99
C ASP A 1130 -8.97 8.08 -10.52
N CYS A 1131 -9.12 9.28 -11.05
CA CYS A 1131 -9.26 9.51 -12.49
C CYS A 1131 -7.93 9.36 -13.22
N CYS A 1132 -7.73 8.24 -13.90
CA CYS A 1132 -6.60 8.04 -14.82
C CYS A 1132 -6.52 9.16 -15.87
N GLU A 1133 -5.33 9.69 -16.15
CA GLU A 1133 -5.03 10.49 -17.36
C GLU A 1133 -5.08 9.60 -18.61
N GLY A 1134 -6.29 9.20 -19.02
CA GLY A 1134 -6.58 8.38 -20.19
C GLY A 1134 -7.75 8.97 -20.98
N GLY A 1135 -7.44 9.81 -21.96
CA GLY A 1135 -8.38 10.74 -22.59
C GLY A 1135 -9.61 10.13 -23.26
N ARG A 1136 -10.66 9.86 -22.48
CA ARG A 1136 -12.07 9.90 -22.91
C ARG A 1136 -12.88 10.65 -21.86
N SER A 1137 -13.60 11.68 -22.30
CA SER A 1137 -14.48 12.45 -21.43
C SER A 1137 -15.49 11.53 -20.75
N ALA A 1138 -15.59 11.61 -19.42
CA ALA A 1138 -16.68 11.00 -18.69
C ALA A 1138 -17.99 11.65 -19.17
N ALA A 1139 -18.72 10.95 -20.04
CA ALA A 1139 -20.04 11.39 -20.47
C ALA A 1139 -20.95 11.39 -19.23
N VAL A 1140 -21.38 12.58 -18.81
CA VAL A 1140 -22.36 12.72 -17.73
C VAL A 1140 -23.63 12.01 -18.17
N VAL A 1141 -23.90 10.84 -17.57
CA VAL A 1141 -25.17 10.13 -17.76
C VAL A 1141 -26.18 10.76 -16.80
N PRO A 1142 -27.16 11.55 -17.26
CA PRO A 1142 -28.19 12.06 -16.37
C PRO A 1142 -29.08 10.91 -15.93
N ILE A 1143 -29.20 10.69 -14.62
CA ILE A 1143 -30.11 9.70 -14.06
C ILE A 1143 -31.55 10.20 -14.25
N VAL A 1144 -32.19 9.77 -15.32
CA VAL A 1144 -33.62 9.99 -15.59
C VAL A 1144 -34.26 8.66 -15.95
N LEU A 1145 -34.67 7.91 -14.92
CA LEU A 1145 -35.52 6.74 -15.05
C LEU A 1145 -36.44 6.63 -13.82
N VAL A 1146 -37.41 7.54 -13.74
CA VAL A 1146 -38.56 7.39 -12.84
C VAL A 1146 -39.54 6.41 -13.51
N PRO A 1147 -39.87 5.25 -12.90
CA PRO A 1147 -40.90 4.37 -13.44
C PRO A 1147 -42.27 5.03 -13.28
N ALA A 1148 -42.99 5.20 -14.38
CA ALA A 1148 -44.32 5.78 -14.36
C ALA A 1148 -45.32 4.78 -13.73
N LEU A 1149 -45.85 5.12 -12.56
CA LEU A 1149 -47.01 4.46 -11.97
C LEU A 1149 -48.18 5.44 -11.92
N SER A 1150 -49.24 5.09 -12.64
CA SER A 1150 -50.45 5.90 -12.80
C SER A 1150 -51.39 5.76 -11.60
N LEU A 1151 -51.76 6.87 -10.98
CA LEU A 1151 -52.90 6.97 -10.07
C LEU A 1151 -53.58 8.33 -10.25
N LEU A 1152 -54.91 8.32 -10.21
CA LEU A 1152 -55.79 9.43 -10.60
C LEU A 1152 -56.54 10.01 -9.40
N CYS A 1153 -56.72 11.33 -9.42
CA CYS A 1153 -57.55 12.12 -8.49
C CYS A 1153 -57.01 12.16 -7.02
N TRP A 1154 -57.28 13.17 -6.20
CA TRP A 1154 -58.36 14.19 -6.20
C TRP A 1154 -57.85 15.65 -6.17
N VAL A 1155 -58.77 16.62 -6.34
CA VAL A 1155 -58.53 18.07 -6.32
C VAL A 1155 -59.44 18.79 -5.32
N THR A 1156 -58.85 19.56 -4.41
CA THR A 1156 -59.41 20.73 -3.67
C THR A 1156 -58.22 21.53 -3.12
N LEU A 1157 -58.06 22.85 -3.36
CA LEU A 1157 -58.73 24.01 -2.71
C LEU A 1157 -58.42 24.09 -1.19
N ASP A 1158 -58.00 25.22 -0.60
CA ASP A 1158 -57.75 26.61 -1.07
C ASP A 1158 -56.94 27.41 0.01
N LYS A 1159 -56.36 28.59 -0.30
CA LYS A 1159 -55.78 29.70 0.55
C LYS A 1159 -55.01 29.35 1.88
N SER A 1160 -53.88 29.99 2.24
CA SER A 1160 -53.66 31.45 2.33
C SER A 1160 -52.19 31.91 2.49
N LEU A 1161 -51.91 33.16 2.10
CA LEU A 1161 -50.69 33.98 2.34
C LEU A 1161 -50.72 34.69 3.74
N PRO A 1162 -49.73 35.52 4.17
CA PRO A 1162 -48.42 35.90 3.59
C PRO A 1162 -47.17 35.88 4.54
N LEU A 1163 -46.04 36.29 3.95
CA LEU A 1163 -44.73 36.63 4.54
C LEU A 1163 -44.70 37.60 5.74
N SER A 1164 -43.61 37.52 6.53
CA SER A 1164 -42.87 38.72 7.02
C SER A 1164 -41.39 38.45 7.32
N MET A 1165 -40.45 39.07 6.57
CA MET A 1165 -39.06 39.28 7.01
C MET A 1165 -38.97 40.52 7.93
N PRO A 1166 -37.88 40.68 8.72
CA PRO A 1166 -36.88 41.66 8.28
C PRO A 1166 -35.40 41.38 8.65
N ARG A 1167 -34.52 41.68 7.67
CA ARG A 1167 -33.19 42.33 7.78
C ARG A 1167 -32.00 41.65 8.51
N PHE A 1168 -31.00 41.32 7.69
CA PHE A 1168 -29.55 41.39 7.95
C PHE A 1168 -29.11 42.74 8.57
N PRO A 1169 -27.96 42.79 9.28
CA PRO A 1169 -26.66 43.07 8.62
C PRO A 1169 -25.44 42.28 9.14
N HIS A 1170 -24.44 42.13 8.26
CA HIS A 1170 -22.98 41.90 8.47
C HIS A 1170 -22.51 41.13 9.72
N LEU A 1171 -21.77 40.02 9.54
CA LEU A 1171 -20.41 40.04 8.97
C LEU A 1171 -20.10 38.78 8.14
#